data_AF-A0A4P2VMQ5-F1
#
_entry.id   AF-A0A4P2VMQ5-F1
#
_cell.length_a   1.000
_cell.length_b   1.000
_cell.length_c   1.000
_cell.angle_alpha   90.00
_cell.angle_beta   90.00
_cell.angle_gamma   90.00
#
_symmetry.space_group_name_H-M   'P 1'
#
loop_
_entity.id
_entity.type
_entity.pdbx_description
1 polymer ?
#
loop_
_entity_poly.entity_id
_entity_poly.type
_entity_poly.pdbx_seq_one_letter_code
_entity_poly.pdbx_strand_id
1 'polypeptide(L)'
;MSISSTSANKRKPSKNARHDYKQYIEADGQKIIVSCARIYAHLQSCGILNPTGSVVLRYLMIDIDAHRTPQKWKDQEGKIDYHKVHNFLSTKLPKICASIEYITRSHGGKGIHLIIGFSALPLEDSTVKMQSVCSQIQNLIIMILNEYGLGADEGARGLNRLFSTFRDENKLLHHNNILTKNIEKQRKLKDKNKKIPYLLNLLKACKKYAKKLELNGYFRLYNHKAVEHKVAKLYLYTIGMLKIKPMQNLGEDLKPKTVFAFKQCSPNNVTTLTIEQIMHITGLSRASLRELNFFSNKSILALWDFDFNFDGSVSLLVKNVSTLAKRITRAKQVLHGYQAIPNRINPDLIDPCLVNDGERNFAICSWVLAYKWAGFNKEDTLDMVLQLVKSIPGNEFSRSCKESQVTSVVNSIFRYKEELEGIKKEPLPDFMYQLTSGKKCIKTGLEPIGRKPEAGLGTDFKAYIENKRNSESKNVIDLSERVKNVENGILTNFCEEQRLKLNDKMKCEILCHIRKDGFVYHQGKYYSVGRDNINKTVRMVDYDGYLYFYANNILIEEHVKVLKRFKKYSIKEHHKLNWDEIKKLNSAFLYKANEIGPDCEHLISAYLSNSEGFSDNQYICGIISLNEKISSIILNEACRIALESGHFSARFIKSVALRLSENLQL
;
A
#
# COMPACT_ATOMS: atom_id res chain seq x y z
N MET A 1 36.11 18.23 52.58
CA MET A 1 36.67 18.86 51.36
C MET A 1 35.72 18.59 50.20
N SER A 2 35.32 19.62 49.47
CA SER A 2 34.38 19.54 48.35
C SER A 2 35.11 19.18 47.05
N ILE A 3 34.70 18.09 46.38
CA ILE A 3 35.10 17.82 44.99
C ILE A 3 33.91 18.13 44.10
N SER A 4 34.04 19.17 43.26
CA SER A 4 32.98 19.60 42.36
C SER A 4 32.92 18.70 41.12
N SER A 5 31.78 18.04 40.89
CA SER A 5 31.52 17.33 39.64
C SER A 5 31.24 18.34 38.53
N THR A 6 32.25 18.66 37.73
CA THR A 6 32.13 19.55 36.58
C THR A 6 31.10 19.04 35.57
N SER A 7 30.29 19.95 35.04
CA SER A 7 29.22 19.62 34.09
C SER A 7 29.79 19.04 32.80
N ALA A 8 29.62 17.74 32.58
CA ALA A 8 30.02 17.07 31.35
C ALA A 8 29.22 17.60 30.16
N ASN A 9 29.85 18.46 29.36
CA ASN A 9 29.32 18.95 28.08
C ASN A 9 28.82 17.78 27.22
N LYS A 10 27.51 17.70 26.97
CA LYS A 10 26.90 16.69 26.08
C LYS A 10 27.46 16.87 24.65
N ARG A 11 28.50 16.11 24.32
CA ARG A 11 29.08 16.06 22.97
C ARG A 11 27.98 15.71 21.96
N LYS A 12 27.82 16.54 20.92
CA LYS A 12 27.00 16.22 19.74
C LYS A 12 27.44 14.86 19.18
N PRO A 13 26.53 13.92 18.86
CA PRO A 13 26.91 12.62 18.30
C PRO A 13 27.67 12.82 16.99
N SER A 14 28.87 12.24 16.90
CA SER A 14 29.71 12.36 15.70
C SER A 14 29.29 11.37 14.60
N LYS A 15 29.80 11.55 13.39
CA LYS A 15 29.29 10.98 12.12
C LYS A 15 29.29 9.44 11.98
N ASN A 16 29.70 8.68 13.00
CA ASN A 16 29.94 7.23 12.95
C ASN A 16 29.22 6.43 14.06
N ALA A 17 27.93 6.71 14.31
CA ALA A 17 27.12 5.88 15.22
C ALA A 17 27.13 4.39 14.78
N ARG A 18 27.54 3.49 15.68
CA ARG A 18 27.71 2.05 15.43
C ARG A 18 26.41 1.28 15.71
N HIS A 19 25.75 0.84 14.65
CA HIS A 19 24.63 -0.11 14.63
C HIS A 19 24.66 -1.22 15.71
N ASP A 20 23.51 -1.52 16.31
CA ASP A 20 23.27 -2.63 17.23
C ASP A 20 22.72 -3.88 16.52
N TYR A 21 23.19 -5.06 16.93
CA TYR A 21 22.87 -6.36 16.32
C TYR A 21 22.29 -7.31 17.37
N LYS A 22 21.58 -8.36 16.92
CA LYS A 22 20.88 -9.31 17.78
C LYS A 22 21.44 -10.71 17.60
N GLN A 23 22.01 -11.29 18.65
CA GLN A 23 22.36 -12.71 18.71
C GLN A 23 21.22 -13.48 19.37
N TYR A 24 21.07 -14.75 18.98
CA TYR A 24 20.31 -15.72 19.76
C TYR A 24 21.30 -16.55 20.57
N ILE A 25 21.10 -16.61 21.87
CA ILE A 25 21.77 -17.54 22.77
C ILE A 25 20.74 -18.55 23.26
N GLU A 26 21.16 -19.80 23.45
CA GLU A 26 20.36 -20.77 24.18
C GLU A 26 20.74 -20.67 25.66
N ALA A 27 19.74 -20.40 26.49
CA ALA A 27 19.82 -20.44 27.95
C ALA A 27 18.58 -21.19 28.44
N ASP A 28 18.77 -22.19 29.32
CA ASP A 28 17.69 -23.01 29.89
C ASP A 28 16.74 -23.64 28.84
N GLY A 29 17.31 -24.05 27.70
CA GLY A 29 16.55 -24.61 26.56
C GLY A 29 15.67 -23.60 25.81
N GLN A 30 15.72 -22.31 26.17
CA GLN A 30 15.04 -21.21 25.49
C GLN A 30 16.01 -20.38 24.64
N LYS A 31 15.54 -19.92 23.47
CA LYS A 31 16.30 -19.05 22.57
C LYS A 31 16.06 -17.58 22.91
N ILE A 32 16.98 -16.99 23.67
CA ILE A 32 16.90 -15.60 24.14
C ILE A 32 17.61 -14.66 23.17
N ILE A 33 17.00 -13.50 22.88
CA ILE A 33 17.57 -12.47 22.02
C ILE A 33 18.40 -11.49 22.86
N VAL A 34 19.70 -11.46 22.65
CA VAL A 34 20.61 -10.48 23.28
C VAL A 34 21.15 -9.49 22.25
N SER A 35 21.25 -8.22 22.64
CA SER A 35 21.95 -7.20 21.86
C SER A 35 23.45 -7.45 21.98
N CYS A 36 24.16 -7.57 20.86
CA CYS A 36 25.58 -7.88 20.84
C CYS A 36 26.35 -6.98 19.86
N ALA A 37 27.68 -6.92 20.04
CA ALA A 37 28.55 -6.30 19.04
C ALA A 37 28.45 -7.05 17.70
N ARG A 38 28.61 -6.32 16.60
CA ARG A 38 28.42 -6.78 15.21
C ARG A 38 29.14 -8.07 14.83
N ILE A 39 30.20 -8.47 15.55
CA ILE A 39 31.04 -9.64 15.22
C ILE A 39 30.42 -10.96 15.68
N TYR A 40 29.63 -10.98 16.75
CA TYR A 40 29.27 -12.23 17.46
C TYR A 40 27.87 -12.79 17.14
N ALA A 41 27.06 -12.11 16.33
CA ALA A 41 25.68 -12.51 16.08
C ALA A 41 25.54 -13.70 15.10
N HIS A 42 25.00 -14.85 15.55
CA HIS A 42 24.71 -16.02 14.69
C HIS A 42 23.63 -15.76 13.63
N LEU A 43 22.63 -14.94 13.97
CA LEU A 43 21.63 -14.42 13.04
C LEU A 43 21.80 -12.91 12.93
N GLN A 44 21.42 -12.34 11.80
CA GLN A 44 21.47 -10.90 11.55
C GLN A 44 20.11 -10.42 11.07
N SER A 45 19.73 -9.20 11.47
CA SER A 45 18.48 -8.56 11.03
C SER A 45 18.69 -7.73 9.76
N CYS A 46 17.68 -7.74 8.87
CA CYS A 46 17.57 -6.81 7.75
C CYS A 46 17.38 -5.36 8.23
N GLY A 47 16.56 -5.20 9.29
CA GLY A 47 16.34 -3.94 10.01
C GLY A 47 17.29 -3.84 11.21
N ILE A 48 18.20 -2.88 11.14
CA ILE A 48 19.31 -2.68 12.07
C ILE A 48 19.02 -1.45 12.94
N LEU A 49 19.22 -1.54 14.25
CA LEU A 49 19.00 -0.40 15.16
C LEU A 49 20.27 0.48 15.18
N ASN A 50 20.12 1.80 15.12
CA ASN A 50 21.20 2.75 15.39
C ASN A 50 21.28 3.05 16.90
N PRO A 51 22.45 3.46 17.44
CA PRO A 51 22.58 3.99 18.81
C PRO A 51 21.69 5.19 19.13
N THR A 52 21.15 5.86 18.11
CA THR A 52 20.17 6.95 18.23
C THR A 52 18.73 6.44 18.40
N GLY A 53 18.51 5.12 18.51
CA GLY A 53 17.20 4.48 18.61
C GLY A 53 16.45 4.32 17.28
N SER A 54 16.95 4.86 16.17
CA SER A 54 16.29 4.77 14.86
C SER A 54 16.65 3.46 14.14
N VAL A 55 15.65 2.80 13.53
CA VAL A 55 15.87 1.57 12.76
C VAL A 55 16.20 1.92 11.30
N VAL A 56 17.20 1.27 10.72
CA VAL A 56 17.56 1.38 9.30
C VAL A 56 17.53 0.00 8.62
N LEU A 57 16.88 -0.06 7.47
CA LEU A 57 16.92 -1.20 6.58
C LEU A 57 18.23 -1.17 5.77
N ARG A 58 19.02 -2.24 5.85
CA ARG A 58 20.30 -2.37 5.11
C ARG A 58 20.29 -3.49 4.06
N TYR A 59 19.37 -4.44 4.19
CA TYR A 59 19.31 -5.63 3.34
C TYR A 59 17.87 -5.99 3.01
N LEU A 60 17.65 -6.58 1.83
CA LEU A 60 16.49 -7.41 1.57
C LEU A 60 16.98 -8.85 1.54
N MET A 61 16.39 -9.71 2.37
CA MET A 61 16.67 -11.14 2.35
C MET A 61 15.59 -11.87 1.55
N ILE A 62 16.02 -12.85 0.76
CA ILE A 62 15.18 -13.85 0.10
C ILE A 62 15.61 -15.20 0.64
N ASP A 63 14.70 -15.91 1.32
CA ASP A 63 14.95 -17.25 1.82
C ASP A 63 14.60 -18.28 0.75
N ILE A 64 15.46 -19.28 0.53
CA ILE A 64 15.27 -20.34 -0.45
C ILE A 64 15.34 -21.70 0.25
N ASP A 65 14.20 -22.36 0.25
CA ASP A 65 13.88 -23.50 1.09
C ASP A 65 14.20 -24.81 0.36
N ALA A 66 15.20 -25.55 0.83
CA ALA A 66 15.61 -26.80 0.18
C ALA A 66 14.47 -27.82 0.05
N HIS A 67 13.49 -27.83 0.96
CA HIS A 67 12.33 -28.73 0.85
C HIS A 67 11.39 -28.37 -0.32
N ARG A 68 11.40 -27.12 -0.80
CA ARG A 68 10.59 -26.62 -1.93
C ARG A 68 11.35 -26.65 -3.24
N THR A 69 12.68 -26.69 -3.18
CA THR A 69 13.55 -26.75 -4.36
C THR A 69 13.60 -28.16 -4.98
N PRO A 70 13.30 -28.36 -6.28
CA PRO A 70 13.49 -29.63 -6.98
C PRO A 70 14.96 -30.07 -7.07
N GLN A 71 15.19 -31.38 -7.23
CA GLN A 71 16.52 -31.99 -7.16
C GLN A 71 17.56 -31.43 -8.14
N LYS A 72 17.12 -30.91 -9.30
CA LYS A 72 18.03 -30.30 -10.30
C LYS A 72 18.90 -29.16 -9.74
N TRP A 73 18.42 -28.43 -8.75
CA TRP A 73 19.14 -27.31 -8.10
C TRP A 73 19.89 -27.72 -6.82
N LYS A 74 19.87 -29.00 -6.46
CA LYS A 74 20.53 -29.52 -5.26
C LYS A 74 21.85 -30.20 -5.59
N ASP A 75 22.67 -30.37 -4.56
CA ASP A 75 23.79 -31.31 -4.56
C ASP A 75 23.33 -32.73 -4.21
N GLN A 76 24.28 -33.67 -4.10
CA GLN A 76 24.01 -35.07 -3.77
C GLN A 76 23.48 -35.24 -2.33
N GLU A 77 23.78 -34.31 -1.42
CA GLU A 77 23.28 -34.30 -0.03
C GLU A 77 21.89 -33.65 0.11
N GLY A 78 21.31 -33.17 -1.00
CA GLY A 78 20.01 -32.50 -1.02
C GLY A 78 20.03 -31.07 -0.47
N LYS A 79 21.21 -30.47 -0.26
CA LYS A 79 21.35 -29.03 0.02
C LYS A 79 21.24 -28.26 -1.31
N ILE A 80 20.89 -26.98 -1.27
CA ILE A 80 20.84 -26.17 -2.49
C ILE A 80 22.27 -25.90 -2.99
N ASP A 81 22.54 -26.24 -4.24
CA ASP A 81 23.81 -26.01 -4.90
C ASP A 81 23.93 -24.53 -5.31
N TYR A 82 24.78 -23.80 -4.61
CA TYR A 82 25.02 -22.38 -4.87
C TYR A 82 25.57 -22.13 -6.27
N HIS A 83 26.43 -22.98 -6.84
CA HIS A 83 27.03 -22.76 -8.15
C HIS A 83 25.98 -22.86 -9.27
N LYS A 84 25.07 -23.84 -9.17
CA LYS A 84 23.91 -23.95 -10.07
C LYS A 84 23.00 -22.73 -9.99
N VAL A 85 22.69 -22.26 -8.77
CA VAL A 85 21.89 -21.05 -8.55
C VAL A 85 22.59 -19.81 -9.11
N HIS A 86 23.89 -19.63 -8.84
CA HIS A 86 24.67 -18.50 -9.32
C HIS A 86 24.73 -18.45 -10.85
N ASN A 87 25.06 -19.56 -11.51
CA ASN A 87 25.13 -19.64 -12.97
C ASN A 87 23.78 -19.33 -13.62
N PHE A 88 22.69 -19.80 -13.01
CA PHE A 88 21.35 -19.43 -13.44
C PHE A 88 21.06 -17.93 -13.25
N LEU A 89 21.37 -17.37 -12.07
CA LEU A 89 21.12 -15.96 -11.76
C LEU A 89 21.94 -15.02 -12.65
N SER A 90 23.22 -15.30 -12.88
CA SER A 90 24.10 -14.51 -13.74
C SER A 90 23.61 -14.52 -15.20
N THR A 91 23.20 -15.68 -15.69
CA THR A 91 22.78 -15.87 -17.09
C THR A 91 21.36 -15.33 -17.36
N LYS A 92 20.38 -15.67 -16.51
CA LYS A 92 18.96 -15.37 -16.78
C LYS A 92 18.47 -14.09 -16.09
N LEU A 93 19.05 -13.74 -14.93
CA LEU A 93 18.61 -12.62 -14.08
C LEU A 93 19.77 -11.68 -13.67
N PRO A 94 20.68 -11.26 -14.59
CA PRO A 94 21.94 -10.61 -14.25
C PRO A 94 21.82 -9.36 -13.36
N LYS A 95 20.75 -8.57 -13.47
CA LYS A 95 20.54 -7.38 -12.63
C LYS A 95 20.11 -7.72 -11.19
N ILE A 96 19.45 -8.87 -10.97
CA ILE A 96 19.21 -9.41 -9.62
C ILE A 96 20.52 -9.99 -9.08
N CYS A 97 21.24 -10.78 -9.88
CA CYS A 97 22.53 -11.36 -9.50
C CYS A 97 23.53 -10.29 -9.04
N ALA A 98 23.71 -9.23 -9.83
CA ALA A 98 24.60 -8.11 -9.51
C ALA A 98 24.14 -7.24 -8.33
N SER A 99 22.96 -7.51 -7.76
CA SER A 99 22.41 -6.82 -6.58
C SER A 99 22.54 -7.65 -5.29
N ILE A 100 22.95 -8.91 -5.40
CA ILE A 100 23.24 -9.76 -4.26
C ILE A 100 24.62 -9.37 -3.71
N GLU A 101 24.66 -9.03 -2.43
CA GLU A 101 25.88 -8.66 -1.71
C GLU A 101 26.49 -9.87 -1.00
N TYR A 102 25.64 -10.72 -0.42
CA TYR A 102 26.04 -11.96 0.25
C TYR A 102 25.10 -13.10 -0.09
N ILE A 103 25.61 -14.33 -0.08
CA ILE A 103 24.78 -15.54 -0.03
C ILE A 103 25.26 -16.37 1.14
N THR A 104 24.34 -16.75 2.02
CA THR A 104 24.65 -17.57 3.20
C THR A 104 23.85 -18.85 3.19
N ARG A 105 24.39 -19.90 3.81
CA ARG A 105 23.62 -21.11 4.11
C ARG A 105 22.55 -20.77 5.16
N SER A 106 21.34 -21.26 4.93
CA SER A 106 20.21 -21.10 5.87
C SER A 106 20.55 -21.65 7.26
N HIS A 107 19.79 -21.25 8.28
CA HIS A 107 20.03 -21.71 9.66
C HIS A 107 19.93 -23.25 9.77
N GLY A 108 19.03 -23.87 9.00
CA GLY A 108 18.87 -25.33 8.90
C GLY A 108 19.86 -26.03 7.96
N GLY A 109 20.93 -25.38 7.50
CA GLY A 109 22.05 -26.02 6.80
C GLY A 109 21.81 -26.52 5.37
N LYS A 110 20.55 -26.58 4.89
CA LYS A 110 20.21 -27.09 3.53
C LYS A 110 19.82 -25.99 2.54
N GLY A 111 18.91 -25.08 2.93
CA GLY A 111 18.51 -23.91 2.13
C GLY A 111 19.57 -22.81 2.07
N ILE A 112 19.31 -21.71 1.34
CA ILE A 112 20.21 -20.55 1.23
C ILE A 112 19.45 -19.22 1.37
N HIS A 113 20.09 -18.20 1.93
CA HIS A 113 19.59 -16.83 1.90
C HIS A 113 20.32 -16.03 0.81
N LEU A 114 19.57 -15.39 -0.09
CA LEU A 114 20.12 -14.35 -0.97
C LEU A 114 19.96 -12.99 -0.27
N ILE A 115 21.06 -12.29 -0.04
CA ILE A 115 21.10 -11.04 0.74
C ILE A 115 21.42 -9.89 -0.22
N ILE A 116 20.39 -9.11 -0.57
CA ILE A 116 20.46 -7.98 -1.48
C ILE A 116 20.93 -6.74 -0.73
N GLY A 117 22.02 -6.12 -1.19
CA GLY A 117 22.66 -4.98 -0.53
C GLY A 117 22.26 -3.62 -1.09
N PHE A 118 22.13 -2.61 -0.23
CA PHE A 118 21.93 -1.21 -0.61
C PHE A 118 22.38 -0.23 0.48
N SER A 119 22.44 1.06 0.16
CA SER A 119 22.67 2.11 1.16
C SER A 119 21.58 2.10 2.23
N ALA A 120 21.96 2.16 3.50
CA ALA A 120 21.02 2.09 4.63
C ALA A 120 19.87 3.12 4.52
N LEU A 121 18.63 2.62 4.62
CA LEU A 121 17.38 3.35 4.48
C LEU A 121 16.69 3.46 5.85
N PRO A 122 16.46 4.65 6.42
CA PRO A 122 15.66 4.80 7.64
C PRO A 122 14.28 4.16 7.51
N LEU A 123 13.79 3.51 8.55
CA LEU A 123 12.41 3.03 8.67
C LEU A 123 11.62 4.03 9.52
N GLU A 124 11.11 5.05 8.85
CA GLU A 124 10.37 6.20 9.39
C GLU A 124 9.36 6.69 8.33
N ASP A 125 8.38 7.50 8.73
CA ASP A 125 7.27 7.95 7.86
C ASP A 125 7.76 8.61 6.56
N SER A 126 8.87 9.37 6.65
CA SER A 126 9.49 10.06 5.52
C SER A 126 9.92 9.12 4.39
N THR A 127 10.14 7.84 4.69
CA THR A 127 10.64 6.84 3.74
C THR A 127 9.61 5.80 3.30
N VAL A 128 8.35 5.86 3.77
CA VAL A 128 7.31 4.85 3.49
C VAL A 128 7.17 4.49 2.01
N LYS A 129 7.29 5.47 1.10
CA LYS A 129 7.30 5.23 -0.36
C LYS A 129 8.44 4.30 -0.80
N MET A 130 9.63 4.45 -0.22
CA MET A 130 10.79 3.60 -0.51
C MET A 130 10.71 2.25 0.22
N GLN A 131 10.11 2.20 1.41
CA GLN A 131 9.79 0.94 2.09
C GLN A 131 8.83 0.08 1.22
N SER A 132 7.81 0.69 0.61
CA SER A 132 6.93 0.04 -0.38
C SER A 132 7.70 -0.47 -1.61
N VAL A 133 8.66 0.30 -2.13
CA VAL A 133 9.56 -0.13 -3.21
C VAL A 133 10.38 -1.36 -2.80
N CYS A 134 10.97 -1.36 -1.61
CA CYS A 134 11.70 -2.49 -1.04
C CYS A 134 10.83 -3.75 -0.95
N SER A 135 9.60 -3.65 -0.43
CA SER A 135 8.65 -4.75 -0.37
C SER A 135 8.24 -5.26 -1.76
N GLN A 136 8.04 -4.37 -2.74
CA GLN A 136 7.77 -4.76 -4.13
C GLN A 136 8.95 -5.51 -4.77
N ILE A 137 10.19 -5.09 -4.52
CA ILE A 137 11.40 -5.80 -5.01
C ILE A 137 11.45 -7.20 -4.42
N GLN A 138 11.32 -7.34 -3.09
CA GLN A 138 11.36 -8.63 -2.40
C GLN A 138 10.30 -9.59 -2.96
N ASN A 139 9.06 -9.12 -3.09
CA ASN A 139 7.94 -9.90 -3.64
C ASN A 139 8.20 -10.35 -5.08
N LEU A 140 8.61 -9.43 -5.97
CA LEU A 140 8.89 -9.77 -7.37
C LEU A 140 10.04 -10.77 -7.50
N ILE A 141 11.08 -10.67 -6.68
CA ILE A 141 12.19 -11.63 -6.71
C ILE A 141 11.71 -13.01 -6.25
N ILE A 142 10.99 -13.13 -5.13
CA ILE A 142 10.40 -14.40 -4.68
C ILE A 142 9.56 -15.04 -5.81
N MET A 143 8.69 -14.27 -6.46
CA MET A 143 7.87 -14.74 -7.58
C MET A 143 8.71 -15.25 -8.76
N ILE A 144 9.71 -14.47 -9.19
CA ILE A 144 10.59 -14.81 -10.32
C ILE A 144 11.34 -16.11 -10.02
N LEU A 145 11.89 -16.25 -8.81
CA LEU A 145 12.63 -17.45 -8.42
C LEU A 145 11.71 -18.68 -8.32
N ASN A 146 10.47 -18.51 -7.84
CA ASN A 146 9.48 -19.60 -7.78
C ASN A 146 8.99 -20.04 -9.16
N GLU A 147 8.85 -19.12 -10.12
CA GLU A 147 8.53 -19.46 -11.52
C GLU A 147 9.64 -20.31 -12.17
N TYR A 148 10.90 -20.11 -11.80
CA TYR A 148 12.02 -20.98 -12.20
C TYR A 148 12.19 -22.24 -11.33
N GLY A 149 11.30 -22.42 -10.34
CA GLY A 149 11.29 -23.56 -9.43
C GLY A 149 12.47 -23.57 -8.46
N LEU A 150 12.93 -22.42 -7.96
CA LEU A 150 13.99 -22.37 -6.94
C LEU A 150 13.45 -22.58 -5.51
N GLY A 151 12.17 -22.34 -5.25
CA GLY A 151 11.56 -22.60 -3.93
C GLY A 151 11.84 -21.52 -2.89
N ALA A 152 11.75 -20.25 -3.29
CA ALA A 152 11.82 -19.10 -2.39
C ALA A 152 10.58 -19.03 -1.49
N ASP A 153 10.75 -18.83 -0.18
CA ASP A 153 9.64 -18.82 0.77
C ASP A 153 8.83 -17.52 0.69
N GLU A 154 7.53 -17.66 0.42
CA GLU A 154 6.57 -16.56 0.46
C GLU A 154 6.26 -16.09 1.89
N GLY A 155 6.44 -16.94 2.91
CA GLY A 155 6.28 -16.60 4.33
C GLY A 155 7.45 -15.77 4.90
N ALA A 156 8.62 -15.81 4.26
CA ALA A 156 9.83 -15.10 4.67
C ALA A 156 9.83 -13.59 4.31
N ARG A 157 8.75 -13.07 3.72
CA ARG A 157 8.58 -11.66 3.35
C ARG A 157 8.67 -10.72 4.56
N GLY A 158 9.08 -9.48 4.29
CA GLY A 158 9.14 -8.39 5.27
C GLY A 158 10.51 -7.72 5.36
N LEU A 159 10.52 -6.48 5.84
CA LEU A 159 11.72 -5.62 5.89
C LEU A 159 12.56 -5.83 7.17
N ASN A 160 11.98 -6.37 8.25
CA ASN A 160 12.66 -6.54 9.54
C ASN A 160 12.83 -8.03 9.91
N ARG A 161 13.28 -8.83 8.94
CA ARG A 161 13.50 -10.29 9.04
C ARG A 161 14.90 -10.61 9.55
N LEU A 162 15.05 -11.80 10.13
CA LEU A 162 16.32 -12.37 10.57
C LEU A 162 16.81 -13.40 9.55
N PHE A 163 18.13 -13.51 9.39
CA PHE A 163 18.79 -14.41 8.45
C PHE A 163 20.16 -14.87 9.00
N SER A 164 20.75 -15.92 8.43
CA SER A 164 22.09 -16.40 8.84
C SER A 164 23.14 -15.30 8.62
N THR A 165 23.92 -15.00 9.66
CA THR A 165 25.00 -14.02 9.56
C THR A 165 25.97 -14.37 8.42
N PHE A 166 26.41 -13.37 7.65
CA PHE A 166 27.45 -13.54 6.62
C PHE A 166 28.88 -13.46 7.21
N ARG A 167 28.98 -13.47 8.54
CA ARG A 167 30.22 -13.41 9.32
C ARG A 167 30.68 -14.78 9.81
N ASP A 168 29.80 -15.76 9.75
CA ASP A 168 30.12 -17.17 9.94
C ASP A 168 30.66 -17.67 8.60
N GLU A 169 31.99 -17.74 8.49
CA GLU A 169 32.67 -18.11 7.25
C GLU A 169 32.25 -19.50 6.77
N ASN A 170 31.94 -20.43 7.69
CA ASN A 170 31.43 -21.76 7.37
C ASN A 170 30.05 -21.75 6.68
N LYS A 171 29.30 -20.64 6.81
CA LYS A 171 28.00 -20.44 6.15
C LYS A 171 28.07 -19.45 4.99
N LEU A 172 29.19 -18.76 4.76
CA LEU A 172 29.33 -17.79 3.68
C LEU A 172 29.61 -18.50 2.36
N LEU A 173 28.62 -18.53 1.45
CA LEU A 173 28.74 -19.16 0.14
C LEU A 173 29.22 -18.18 -0.94
N HIS A 174 28.94 -16.88 -0.77
CA HIS A 174 29.39 -15.84 -1.68
C HIS A 174 29.43 -14.47 -1.01
N HIS A 175 30.41 -13.64 -1.39
CA HIS A 175 30.49 -12.22 -1.04
C HIS A 175 30.88 -11.37 -2.26
N ASN A 176 30.00 -10.46 -2.65
CA ASN A 176 30.24 -9.47 -3.69
C ASN A 176 30.99 -8.25 -3.11
N ASN A 177 32.31 -8.39 -3.01
CA ASN A 177 33.22 -7.35 -2.52
C ASN A 177 33.11 -6.01 -3.28
N ILE A 178 32.84 -6.06 -4.59
CA ILE A 178 32.70 -4.86 -5.43
C ILE A 178 31.43 -4.10 -5.07
N LEU A 179 30.30 -4.79 -4.96
CA LEU A 179 29.02 -4.18 -4.53
C LEU A 179 29.14 -3.61 -3.12
N THR A 180 29.79 -4.32 -2.19
CA THR A 180 30.05 -3.86 -0.82
C THR A 180 30.78 -2.51 -0.81
N LYS A 181 31.93 -2.42 -1.50
CA LYS A 181 32.72 -1.18 -1.64
C LYS A 181 31.90 -0.05 -2.28
N ASN A 182 31.08 -0.36 -3.28
CA ASN A 182 30.21 0.62 -3.94
C ASN A 182 29.11 1.17 -3.01
N ILE A 183 28.46 0.32 -2.21
CA ILE A 183 27.46 0.74 -1.21
C ILE A 183 28.12 1.61 -0.13
N GLU A 184 29.31 1.26 0.33
CA GLU A 184 30.05 2.07 1.32
C GLU A 184 30.50 3.42 0.75
N LYS A 185 30.90 3.48 -0.53
CA LYS A 185 31.18 4.74 -1.23
C LYS A 185 29.92 5.61 -1.34
N GLN A 186 28.77 5.02 -1.70
CA GLN A 186 27.48 5.73 -1.72
C GLN A 186 27.05 6.24 -0.34
N ARG A 187 27.29 5.48 0.74
CA ARG A 187 26.99 5.91 2.12
C ARG A 187 27.69 7.24 2.45
N LYS A 188 28.96 7.38 2.05
CA LYS A 188 29.81 8.57 2.30
C LYS A 188 29.38 9.82 1.50
N LEU A 189 28.60 9.67 0.42
CA LEU A 189 28.05 10.81 -0.32
C LEU A 189 26.98 11.53 0.53
N LYS A 190 27.16 12.85 0.71
CA LYS A 190 26.24 13.73 1.46
C LYS A 190 24.89 13.92 0.75
N ASP A 191 24.88 13.80 -0.58
CA ASP A 191 23.72 14.04 -1.43
C ASP A 191 22.66 12.93 -1.28
N LYS A 192 21.50 13.29 -0.72
CA LYS A 192 20.37 12.37 -0.52
C LYS A 192 19.75 11.92 -1.85
N ASN A 193 19.79 12.74 -2.90
CA ASN A 193 19.09 12.48 -4.16
C ASN A 193 19.77 11.36 -4.97
N LYS A 194 21.06 11.12 -4.76
CA LYS A 194 21.83 10.04 -5.44
C LYS A 194 21.63 8.64 -4.87
N LYS A 195 20.91 8.47 -3.76
CA LYS A 195 20.66 7.14 -3.12
C LYS A 195 19.38 6.46 -3.62
N ILE A 196 18.43 7.25 -4.11
CA ILE A 196 17.12 6.81 -4.64
C ILE A 196 17.20 5.98 -5.95
N PRO A 197 18.10 6.25 -6.92
CA PRO A 197 18.10 5.55 -8.22
C PRO A 197 18.33 4.05 -8.16
N TYR A 198 19.12 3.53 -7.21
CA TYR A 198 19.51 2.12 -7.19
C TYR A 198 18.31 1.17 -7.00
N LEU A 199 17.51 1.39 -5.95
CA LEU A 199 16.34 0.57 -5.67
C LEU A 199 15.27 0.70 -6.77
N LEU A 200 15.08 1.90 -7.33
CA LEU A 200 14.16 2.10 -8.45
C LEU A 200 14.62 1.37 -9.73
N ASN A 201 15.93 1.35 -10.00
CA ASN A 201 16.50 0.59 -11.12
C ASN A 201 16.37 -0.92 -10.91
N LEU A 202 16.59 -1.42 -9.69
CA LEU A 202 16.35 -2.83 -9.35
C LEU A 202 14.87 -3.20 -9.48
N LEU A 203 13.94 -2.35 -9.01
CA LEU A 203 12.51 -2.52 -9.19
C LEU A 203 12.12 -2.55 -10.68
N LYS A 204 12.68 -1.66 -11.51
CA LYS A 204 12.47 -1.63 -12.97
C LYS A 204 12.98 -2.92 -13.63
N ALA A 205 14.14 -3.44 -13.20
CA ALA A 205 14.66 -4.71 -13.68
C ALA A 205 13.77 -5.89 -13.27
N CYS A 206 13.35 -5.96 -11.99
CA CYS A 206 12.43 -6.98 -11.50
C CYS A 206 11.09 -6.95 -12.26
N LYS A 207 10.51 -5.77 -12.50
CA LYS A 207 9.31 -5.59 -13.33
C LYS A 207 9.52 -5.98 -14.80
N LYS A 208 10.73 -5.89 -15.35
CA LYS A 208 11.06 -6.38 -16.70
C LYS A 208 11.16 -7.91 -16.74
N TYR A 209 11.82 -8.53 -15.77
CA TYR A 209 11.91 -9.99 -15.66
C TYR A 209 10.52 -10.61 -15.40
N ALA A 210 9.76 -10.05 -14.46
CA ALA A 210 8.37 -10.44 -14.23
C ALA A 210 7.50 -10.24 -15.49
N LYS A 211 7.68 -9.17 -16.28
CA LYS A 211 6.99 -9.05 -17.59
C LYS A 211 7.33 -10.21 -18.54
N LYS A 212 8.62 -10.56 -18.65
CA LYS A 212 9.09 -11.63 -19.56
C LYS A 212 8.57 -13.02 -19.17
N LEU A 213 8.31 -13.22 -17.88
CA LEU A 213 7.71 -14.44 -17.32
C LEU A 213 6.18 -14.39 -17.21
N GLU A 214 5.55 -13.35 -17.76
CA GLU A 214 4.10 -13.09 -17.65
C GLU A 214 3.57 -12.95 -16.20
N LEU A 215 4.48 -12.73 -15.25
CA LEU A 215 4.23 -12.52 -13.83
C LEU A 215 3.78 -11.09 -13.48
N ASN A 216 3.83 -10.15 -14.43
CA ASN A 216 3.40 -8.76 -14.20
C ASN A 216 1.89 -8.70 -13.96
N GLY A 217 1.53 -8.75 -12.67
CA GLY A 217 0.14 -8.94 -12.26
C GLY A 217 -0.26 -10.41 -12.20
N TYR A 218 0.58 -11.31 -11.68
CA TYR A 218 0.20 -12.53 -10.93
C TYR A 218 -0.98 -13.37 -11.49
N PHE A 219 -1.00 -13.67 -12.80
CA PHE A 219 -2.14 -14.33 -13.50
C PHE A 219 -3.51 -13.69 -13.24
N ARG A 220 -3.52 -12.42 -12.81
CA ARG A 220 -4.70 -11.73 -12.33
C ARG A 220 -5.66 -11.60 -13.48
N LEU A 221 -6.80 -12.24 -13.34
CA LEU A 221 -7.89 -12.21 -14.31
C LEU A 221 -8.36 -10.77 -14.58
N TYR A 222 -8.12 -9.88 -13.61
CA TYR A 222 -8.34 -8.45 -13.76
C TYR A 222 -7.43 -7.62 -12.82
N ASN A 223 -7.08 -6.40 -13.23
CA ASN A 223 -6.17 -5.52 -12.48
C ASN A 223 -6.76 -5.00 -11.15
N HIS A 224 -8.08 -4.82 -11.06
CA HIS A 224 -8.74 -4.33 -9.85
C HIS A 224 -9.24 -5.50 -8.98
N LYS A 225 -8.83 -5.59 -7.69
CA LYS A 225 -9.11 -6.76 -6.82
C LYS A 225 -10.60 -7.13 -6.75
N ALA A 226 -11.48 -6.16 -6.52
CA ALA A 226 -12.91 -6.41 -6.39
C ALA A 226 -13.60 -6.81 -7.71
N VAL A 227 -12.98 -6.52 -8.86
CA VAL A 227 -13.48 -6.97 -10.17
C VAL A 227 -12.86 -8.31 -10.53
N GLU A 228 -11.59 -8.55 -10.19
CA GLU A 228 -10.89 -9.84 -10.36
C GLU A 228 -11.65 -11.00 -9.71
N HIS A 229 -12.22 -10.79 -8.52
CA HIS A 229 -13.09 -11.78 -7.86
C HIS A 229 -14.36 -12.10 -8.67
N LYS A 230 -15.02 -11.07 -9.19
CA LYS A 230 -16.24 -11.20 -10.01
C LYS A 230 -15.94 -11.91 -11.34
N VAL A 231 -14.78 -11.60 -11.94
CA VAL A 231 -14.25 -12.27 -13.13
C VAL A 231 -13.86 -13.72 -12.82
N ALA A 232 -13.29 -14.02 -11.65
CA ALA A 232 -12.93 -15.38 -11.23
C ALA A 232 -14.14 -16.31 -11.13
N LYS A 233 -15.27 -15.81 -10.62
CA LYS A 233 -16.54 -16.55 -10.60
C LYS A 233 -16.98 -16.96 -12.01
N LEU A 234 -17.03 -16.00 -12.94
CA LEU A 234 -17.38 -16.28 -14.33
C LEU A 234 -16.38 -17.25 -14.98
N TYR A 235 -15.08 -17.06 -14.74
CA TYR A 235 -14.03 -17.91 -15.32
C TYR A 235 -14.14 -19.36 -14.87
N LEU A 236 -14.25 -19.59 -13.55
CA LEU A 236 -14.43 -20.94 -12.99
C LEU A 236 -15.76 -21.56 -13.40
N TYR A 237 -16.82 -20.77 -13.56
CA TYR A 237 -18.09 -21.26 -14.09
C TYR A 237 -17.95 -21.72 -15.55
N THR A 238 -17.38 -20.90 -16.44
CA THR A 238 -17.23 -21.23 -17.87
C THR A 238 -16.35 -22.46 -18.16
N ILE A 239 -15.48 -22.87 -17.22
CA ILE A 239 -14.70 -24.13 -17.33
C ILE A 239 -15.31 -25.30 -16.55
N GLY A 240 -16.53 -25.17 -16.01
CA GLY A 240 -17.20 -26.23 -15.25
C GLY A 240 -16.69 -26.45 -13.82
N MET A 241 -15.82 -25.58 -13.29
CA MET A 241 -15.24 -25.70 -11.95
C MET A 241 -16.02 -24.99 -10.84
N LEU A 242 -17.06 -24.21 -11.17
CA LEU A 242 -17.93 -23.56 -10.19
C LEU A 242 -19.40 -23.84 -10.54
N LYS A 243 -20.15 -24.43 -9.60
CA LYS A 243 -21.60 -24.54 -9.69
C LYS A 243 -22.24 -23.26 -9.15
N ILE A 244 -23.16 -22.68 -9.92
CA ILE A 244 -23.91 -21.47 -9.55
C ILE A 244 -25.34 -21.89 -9.20
N LYS A 245 -25.85 -21.42 -8.06
CA LYS A 245 -27.24 -21.70 -7.65
C LYS A 245 -28.22 -21.01 -8.61
N PRO A 246 -29.34 -21.67 -9.00
CA PRO A 246 -30.40 -21.03 -9.77
C PRO A 246 -30.85 -19.73 -9.09
N MET A 247 -31.10 -18.71 -9.90
CA MET A 247 -31.66 -17.45 -9.43
C MET A 247 -33.17 -17.63 -9.22
N GLN A 248 -33.66 -17.33 -8.01
CA GLN A 248 -35.09 -17.23 -7.72
C GLN A 248 -35.44 -15.75 -7.56
N ASN A 249 -35.93 -15.13 -8.62
CA ASN A 249 -36.51 -13.79 -8.54
C ASN A 249 -37.95 -13.90 -8.02
N LEU A 250 -38.15 -13.69 -6.72
CA LEU A 250 -39.47 -13.39 -6.17
C LEU A 250 -39.98 -12.11 -6.83
N GLY A 251 -41.12 -12.18 -7.51
CA GLY A 251 -41.86 -10.99 -7.91
C GLY A 251 -42.47 -10.28 -6.69
N GLU A 252 -43.08 -9.12 -6.93
CA GLU A 252 -43.83 -8.38 -5.90
C GLU A 252 -44.91 -9.25 -5.23
N ASP A 253 -45.47 -10.22 -5.97
CA ASP A 253 -46.47 -11.20 -5.51
C ASP A 253 -45.86 -12.43 -4.78
N LEU A 254 -44.56 -12.42 -4.45
CA LEU A 254 -43.76 -13.57 -3.96
C LEU A 254 -43.76 -14.81 -4.89
N LYS A 255 -44.27 -14.70 -6.12
CA LYS A 255 -44.19 -15.76 -7.14
C LYS A 255 -42.87 -15.67 -7.91
N PRO A 256 -42.16 -16.79 -8.18
CA PRO A 256 -40.90 -16.74 -8.93
C PRO A 256 -41.14 -16.33 -10.39
N LYS A 257 -40.78 -15.09 -10.75
CA LYS A 257 -41.02 -14.51 -12.10
C LYS A 257 -40.07 -15.04 -13.18
N THR A 258 -38.93 -15.62 -12.81
CA THR A 258 -37.98 -16.26 -13.74
C THR A 258 -37.00 -17.15 -12.98
N VAL A 259 -36.80 -18.39 -13.45
CA VAL A 259 -35.76 -19.29 -12.94
C VAL A 259 -34.69 -19.46 -14.03
N PHE A 260 -33.52 -18.85 -13.83
CA PHE A 260 -32.38 -19.09 -14.71
C PHE A 260 -31.76 -20.45 -14.38
N ALA A 261 -32.00 -21.44 -15.25
CA ALA A 261 -31.29 -22.71 -15.22
C ALA A 261 -29.86 -22.50 -15.73
N PHE A 262 -28.87 -22.80 -14.88
CA PHE A 262 -27.45 -22.78 -15.25
C PHE A 262 -27.02 -24.19 -15.67
N LYS A 263 -26.69 -24.37 -16.97
CA LYS A 263 -26.15 -25.64 -17.47
C LYS A 263 -24.76 -25.89 -16.89
N GLN A 264 -24.47 -27.14 -16.53
CA GLN A 264 -23.11 -27.51 -16.15
C GLN A 264 -22.19 -27.35 -17.37
N CYS A 265 -21.23 -26.44 -17.27
CA CYS A 265 -20.23 -26.20 -18.31
C CYS A 265 -19.11 -27.24 -18.21
N SER A 266 -18.30 -27.36 -19.25
CA SER A 266 -17.10 -28.21 -19.28
C SER A 266 -15.91 -27.42 -19.85
N PRO A 267 -14.66 -27.77 -19.49
CA PRO A 267 -13.48 -27.14 -20.07
C PRO A 267 -13.51 -27.19 -21.60
N ASN A 268 -13.03 -26.13 -22.25
CA ASN A 268 -12.91 -25.97 -23.70
C ASN A 268 -14.23 -25.90 -24.52
N ASN A 269 -15.40 -26.06 -23.91
CA ASN A 269 -16.67 -25.88 -24.62
C ASN A 269 -17.14 -24.41 -24.60
N VAL A 270 -17.80 -23.98 -25.68
CA VAL A 270 -18.46 -22.68 -25.75
C VAL A 270 -19.59 -22.63 -24.71
N THR A 271 -19.60 -21.59 -23.89
CA THR A 271 -20.61 -21.36 -22.86
C THR A 271 -21.46 -20.15 -23.24
N THR A 272 -22.69 -20.36 -23.70
CA THR A 272 -23.61 -19.26 -24.05
C THR A 272 -24.41 -18.81 -22.84
N LEU A 273 -24.43 -17.50 -22.57
CA LEU A 273 -25.09 -16.88 -21.43
C LEU A 273 -25.76 -15.56 -21.83
N THR A 274 -26.94 -15.28 -21.29
CA THR A 274 -27.52 -13.93 -21.37
C THR A 274 -26.70 -12.93 -20.55
N ILE A 275 -26.83 -11.63 -20.87
CA ILE A 275 -26.22 -10.57 -20.06
C ILE A 275 -26.65 -10.66 -18.59
N GLU A 276 -27.88 -11.10 -18.30
CA GLU A 276 -28.41 -11.22 -16.93
C GLU A 276 -27.83 -12.42 -16.19
N GLN A 277 -27.59 -13.54 -16.88
CA GLN A 277 -26.83 -14.66 -16.33
C GLN A 277 -25.38 -14.26 -16.02
N ILE A 278 -24.72 -13.50 -16.90
CA ILE A 278 -23.37 -12.94 -16.63
C ILE A 278 -23.40 -12.02 -15.40
N MET A 279 -24.41 -11.14 -15.29
CA MET A 279 -24.59 -10.27 -14.13
C MET A 279 -24.80 -11.07 -12.83
N HIS A 280 -25.59 -12.14 -12.83
CA HIS A 280 -25.81 -13.01 -11.67
C HIS A 280 -24.53 -13.73 -11.23
N ILE A 281 -23.83 -14.38 -12.18
CA ILE A 281 -22.59 -15.12 -11.88
C ILE A 281 -21.49 -14.19 -11.35
N THR A 282 -21.34 -13.00 -11.94
CA THR A 282 -20.30 -12.04 -11.56
C THR A 282 -20.69 -11.18 -10.35
N GLY A 283 -21.98 -10.93 -10.13
CA GLY A 283 -22.47 -9.87 -9.24
C GLY A 283 -22.12 -8.46 -9.72
N LEU A 284 -21.95 -8.25 -11.04
CA LEU A 284 -21.82 -6.92 -11.65
C LEU A 284 -23.19 -6.42 -12.11
N SER A 285 -23.46 -5.12 -11.97
CA SER A 285 -24.65 -4.50 -12.58
C SER A 285 -24.42 -4.27 -14.08
N ARG A 286 -25.50 -4.11 -14.86
CA ARG A 286 -25.45 -3.73 -16.28
C ARG A 286 -24.65 -2.43 -16.48
N ALA A 287 -24.79 -1.47 -15.57
CA ALA A 287 -24.00 -0.24 -15.55
C ALA A 287 -22.49 -0.51 -15.33
N SER A 288 -22.13 -1.37 -14.37
CA SER A 288 -20.73 -1.74 -14.11
C SER A 288 -20.10 -2.51 -15.28
N LEU A 289 -20.83 -3.40 -15.96
CA LEU A 289 -20.34 -4.09 -17.16
C LEU A 289 -20.01 -3.08 -18.27
N ARG A 290 -20.87 -2.08 -18.47
CA ARG A 290 -20.65 -0.98 -19.43
C ARG A 290 -19.47 -0.10 -19.02
N GLU A 291 -19.38 0.35 -17.76
CA GLU A 291 -18.27 1.20 -17.29
C GLU A 291 -16.90 0.54 -17.35
N LEU A 292 -16.85 -0.79 -17.16
CA LEU A 292 -15.62 -1.58 -17.29
C LEU A 292 -15.25 -1.87 -18.75
N ASN A 293 -16.12 -1.51 -19.72
CA ASN A 293 -16.08 -1.97 -21.10
C ASN A 293 -15.90 -3.49 -21.19
N PHE A 294 -16.64 -4.27 -20.38
CA PHE A 294 -16.29 -5.65 -20.02
C PHE A 294 -15.89 -6.53 -21.21
N PHE A 295 -16.71 -6.54 -22.26
CA PHE A 295 -16.51 -7.39 -23.44
C PHE A 295 -15.41 -6.91 -24.40
N SER A 296 -15.01 -5.63 -24.35
CA SER A 296 -13.90 -5.07 -25.15
C SER A 296 -12.64 -4.79 -24.32
N ASN A 297 -12.64 -5.18 -23.04
CA ASN A 297 -11.54 -4.93 -22.13
C ASN A 297 -10.38 -5.90 -22.39
N LYS A 298 -9.19 -5.38 -22.70
CA LYS A 298 -7.99 -6.19 -23.03
C LYS A 298 -7.62 -7.25 -21.98
N SER A 299 -7.91 -7.03 -20.70
CA SER A 299 -7.66 -8.06 -19.67
C SER A 299 -8.70 -9.18 -19.68
N ILE A 300 -9.96 -8.88 -20.05
CA ILE A 300 -11.05 -9.85 -20.17
C ILE A 300 -10.92 -10.63 -21.49
N LEU A 301 -10.63 -9.94 -22.60
CA LEU A 301 -10.33 -10.52 -23.92
C LEU A 301 -9.07 -11.41 -23.93
N ALA A 302 -8.21 -11.31 -22.91
CA ALA A 302 -7.10 -12.24 -22.73
C ALA A 302 -7.55 -13.60 -22.16
N LEU A 303 -8.75 -13.69 -21.57
CA LEU A 303 -9.32 -14.88 -20.91
C LEU A 303 -10.36 -15.59 -21.78
N TRP A 304 -11.16 -14.83 -22.53
CA TRP A 304 -12.21 -15.35 -23.40
C TRP A 304 -12.11 -14.79 -24.82
N ASP A 305 -12.61 -15.55 -25.78
CA ASP A 305 -13.24 -15.01 -26.99
C ASP A 305 -14.74 -14.87 -26.73
N PHE A 306 -15.32 -13.79 -27.28
CA PHE A 306 -16.74 -13.49 -27.19
C PHE A 306 -17.35 -13.46 -28.57
N ASP A 307 -18.53 -14.05 -28.70
CA ASP A 307 -19.42 -13.88 -29.85
C ASP A 307 -20.80 -13.45 -29.37
N PHE A 308 -21.50 -12.61 -30.14
CA PHE A 308 -22.76 -11.97 -29.76
C PHE A 308 -23.89 -12.49 -30.65
N ASN A 309 -24.82 -13.23 -30.05
CA ASN A 309 -25.90 -13.87 -30.76
C ASN A 309 -27.08 -12.90 -30.97
N PHE A 310 -27.90 -13.16 -31.99
CA PHE A 310 -29.07 -12.33 -32.32
C PHE A 310 -30.12 -12.23 -31.21
N ASP A 311 -30.18 -13.21 -30.30
CA ASP A 311 -31.07 -13.22 -29.13
C ASP A 311 -30.56 -12.35 -27.95
N GLY A 312 -29.43 -11.66 -28.12
CA GLY A 312 -28.79 -10.84 -27.09
C GLY A 312 -28.01 -11.66 -26.04
N SER A 313 -27.85 -12.98 -26.25
CA SER A 313 -26.90 -13.78 -25.49
C SER A 313 -25.47 -13.62 -26.01
N VAL A 314 -24.51 -13.96 -25.15
CA VAL A 314 -23.08 -13.92 -25.45
C VAL A 314 -22.55 -15.33 -25.34
N SER A 315 -21.84 -15.79 -26.36
CA SER A 315 -21.09 -17.04 -26.37
C SER A 315 -19.68 -16.77 -25.85
N LEU A 316 -19.28 -17.44 -24.76
CA LEU A 316 -17.96 -17.31 -24.14
C LEU A 316 -17.13 -18.58 -24.41
N LEU A 317 -16.01 -18.45 -25.11
CA LEU A 317 -15.02 -19.51 -25.26
C LEU A 317 -13.77 -19.17 -24.43
N VAL A 318 -13.39 -20.03 -23.49
CA VAL A 318 -12.19 -19.81 -22.67
C VAL A 318 -10.93 -20.05 -23.50
N LYS A 319 -10.03 -19.06 -23.54
CA LYS A 319 -8.77 -19.14 -24.29
C LYS A 319 -7.85 -20.21 -23.72
N ASN A 320 -7.62 -21.26 -24.52
CA ASN A 320 -6.63 -22.28 -24.23
C ASN A 320 -5.23 -21.75 -24.54
N VAL A 321 -4.60 -21.17 -23.52
CA VAL A 321 -3.22 -20.68 -23.55
C VAL A 321 -2.33 -21.51 -22.64
N SER A 322 -1.01 -21.49 -22.86
CA SER A 322 -0.01 -22.16 -22.00
C SER A 322 -0.10 -21.80 -20.51
N THR A 323 -0.75 -20.68 -20.17
CA THR A 323 -0.99 -20.23 -18.79
C THR A 323 -2.35 -20.66 -18.20
N LEU A 324 -3.15 -21.48 -18.90
CA LEU A 324 -4.49 -21.93 -18.47
C LEU A 324 -4.48 -22.50 -17.04
N ALA A 325 -3.64 -23.48 -16.76
CA ALA A 325 -3.54 -24.08 -15.41
C ALA A 325 -3.21 -23.04 -14.32
N LYS A 326 -2.37 -22.06 -14.63
CA LYS A 326 -1.99 -20.99 -13.70
C LYS A 326 -3.14 -19.99 -13.49
N ARG A 327 -3.92 -19.69 -14.53
CA ARG A 327 -5.16 -18.89 -14.44
C ARG A 327 -6.23 -19.60 -13.63
N ILE A 328 -6.39 -20.91 -13.78
CA ILE A 328 -7.29 -21.74 -12.97
C ILE A 328 -6.87 -21.69 -11.49
N THR A 329 -5.59 -21.94 -11.19
CA THR A 329 -5.06 -21.84 -9.83
C THR A 329 -5.25 -20.44 -9.24
N ARG A 330 -5.00 -19.38 -10.02
CA ARG A 330 -5.25 -18.00 -9.58
C ARG A 330 -6.74 -17.73 -9.36
N ALA A 331 -7.62 -18.20 -10.25
CA ALA A 331 -9.07 -18.07 -10.10
C ALA A 331 -9.57 -18.75 -8.82
N LYS A 332 -9.08 -19.97 -8.52
CA LYS A 332 -9.33 -20.67 -7.26
C LYS A 332 -8.79 -19.87 -6.08
N GLN A 333 -7.54 -19.41 -6.09
CA GLN A 333 -6.98 -18.56 -5.02
C GLN A 333 -7.77 -17.26 -4.80
N VAL A 334 -8.28 -16.65 -5.87
CA VAL A 334 -9.10 -15.42 -5.84
C VAL A 334 -10.54 -15.68 -5.42
N LEU A 335 -11.06 -16.90 -5.59
CA LEU A 335 -12.36 -17.28 -5.07
C LEU A 335 -12.28 -17.72 -3.60
N HIS A 336 -11.27 -18.52 -3.24
CA HIS A 336 -11.04 -19.05 -1.89
C HIS A 336 -10.54 -17.95 -0.94
N GLY A 337 -9.51 -17.19 -1.31
CA GLY A 337 -9.05 -16.01 -0.54
C GLY A 337 -9.97 -14.78 -0.62
N TYR A 338 -11.21 -15.00 -1.05
CA TYR A 338 -12.31 -14.05 -1.14
C TYR A 338 -13.67 -14.74 -0.82
N GLN A 339 -13.66 -15.95 -0.22
CA GLN A 339 -14.32 -16.04 1.09
C GLN A 339 -13.72 -14.88 1.87
N ALA A 340 -14.56 -13.94 2.29
CA ALA A 340 -14.07 -12.63 2.67
C ALA A 340 -12.90 -12.79 3.66
N ILE A 341 -11.70 -12.38 3.26
CA ILE A 341 -10.91 -11.54 4.14
C ILE A 341 -11.76 -10.27 4.17
N PRO A 342 -12.52 -10.01 5.26
CA PRO A 342 -13.25 -8.75 5.32
C PRO A 342 -12.24 -7.61 5.23
N ASN A 343 -12.70 -6.37 5.01
CA ASN A 343 -11.81 -5.21 5.27
C ASN A 343 -11.45 -5.06 6.77
N ARG A 344 -11.92 -6.00 7.61
CA ARG A 344 -11.37 -6.37 8.92
C ARG A 344 -10.66 -7.71 8.71
N ILE A 345 -9.41 -7.89 9.10
CA ILE A 345 -9.01 -9.24 9.50
C ILE A 345 -9.96 -9.57 10.66
N ASN A 346 -10.72 -10.66 10.58
CA ASN A 346 -11.41 -11.18 11.76
C ASN A 346 -10.61 -12.41 12.20
N PRO A 347 -9.92 -12.39 13.35
CA PRO A 347 -9.26 -13.58 13.85
C PRO A 347 -10.33 -14.65 14.02
N ASP A 348 -10.07 -15.83 13.45
CA ASP A 348 -10.95 -16.97 13.70
C ASP A 348 -10.62 -17.46 15.11
N LEU A 349 -11.48 -17.10 16.07
CA LEU A 349 -11.25 -17.28 17.50
C LEU A 349 -11.75 -18.66 17.92
N ILE A 350 -10.88 -19.65 17.71
CA ILE A 350 -11.09 -21.01 18.18
C ILE A 350 -10.98 -21.03 19.72
N ASP A 351 -11.91 -21.69 20.40
CA ASP A 351 -11.79 -21.99 21.84
C ASP A 351 -10.59 -22.92 22.07
N PRO A 352 -9.72 -22.69 23.08
CA PRO A 352 -8.55 -23.53 23.35
C PRO A 352 -8.84 -25.04 23.34
N CYS A 353 -9.99 -25.45 23.87
CA CYS A 353 -10.39 -26.86 23.99
C CYS A 353 -10.64 -27.53 22.63
N LEU A 354 -10.88 -26.72 21.58
CA LEU A 354 -11.20 -27.15 20.22
C LEU A 354 -10.01 -27.04 19.25
N VAL A 355 -8.85 -26.57 19.70
CA VAL A 355 -7.68 -26.35 18.83
C VAL A 355 -6.97 -27.66 18.49
N ASN A 356 -7.02 -28.04 17.21
CA ASN A 356 -6.32 -29.23 16.72
C ASN A 356 -4.81 -28.99 16.52
N ASP A 357 -4.02 -30.08 16.51
CA ASP A 357 -2.55 -30.06 16.37
C ASP A 357 -2.02 -29.14 15.25
N GLY A 358 -2.64 -29.18 14.08
CA GLY A 358 -2.25 -28.38 12.91
C GLY A 358 -2.65 -26.90 12.99
N GLU A 359 -3.54 -26.53 13.90
CA GLU A 359 -4.16 -25.20 13.99
C GLU A 359 -3.54 -24.33 15.10
N ARG A 360 -2.78 -24.93 16.03
CA ARG A 360 -2.22 -24.27 17.22
C ARG A 360 -1.53 -22.93 16.93
N ASN A 361 -0.62 -22.87 15.94
CA ASN A 361 0.06 -21.61 15.60
C ASN A 361 -0.88 -20.54 15.03
N PHE A 362 -1.93 -20.95 14.31
CA PHE A 362 -2.94 -20.05 13.77
C PHE A 362 -3.84 -19.50 14.90
N ALA A 363 -4.36 -20.37 15.78
CA ALA A 363 -5.15 -19.98 16.95
C ALA A 363 -4.40 -18.98 17.84
N ILE A 364 -3.12 -19.25 18.16
CA ILE A 364 -2.26 -18.35 18.93
C ILE A 364 -2.12 -16.98 18.24
N CYS A 365 -1.93 -16.94 16.91
CA CYS A 365 -1.86 -15.67 16.18
C CYS A 365 -3.20 -14.91 16.22
N SER A 366 -4.32 -15.62 16.09
CA SER A 366 -5.68 -15.07 16.17
C SER A 366 -5.96 -14.43 17.53
N TRP A 367 -5.66 -15.12 18.63
CA TRP A 367 -5.86 -14.60 20.00
C TRP A 367 -4.99 -13.35 20.28
N VAL A 368 -3.73 -13.35 19.85
CA VAL A 368 -2.83 -12.19 20.00
C VAL A 368 -3.35 -10.96 19.25
N LEU A 369 -3.92 -11.15 18.05
CA LEU A 369 -4.53 -10.06 17.29
C LEU A 369 -5.78 -9.50 17.99
N ALA A 370 -6.65 -10.37 18.51
CA ALA A 370 -7.85 -9.95 19.23
C ALA A 370 -7.52 -9.14 20.49
N TYR A 371 -6.59 -9.61 21.34
CA TYR A 371 -6.16 -8.83 22.52
C TYR A 371 -5.50 -7.49 22.14
N LYS A 372 -4.69 -7.47 21.07
CA LYS A 372 -4.09 -6.22 20.58
C LYS A 372 -5.15 -5.19 20.15
N TRP A 373 -6.19 -5.60 19.42
CA TRP A 373 -7.26 -4.69 18.99
C TRP A 373 -8.23 -4.31 20.11
N ALA A 374 -8.43 -5.19 21.09
CA ALA A 374 -9.17 -4.87 22.31
C ALA A 374 -8.44 -3.84 23.20
N GLY A 375 -7.18 -3.49 22.89
CA GLY A 375 -6.43 -2.41 23.55
C GLY A 375 -5.55 -2.87 24.71
N PHE A 376 -5.25 -4.17 24.80
CA PHE A 376 -4.28 -4.70 25.76
C PHE A 376 -2.84 -4.43 25.30
N ASN A 377 -1.95 -4.21 26.27
CA ASN A 377 -0.53 -4.08 25.99
C ASN A 377 0.10 -5.46 25.70
N LYS A 378 1.38 -5.45 25.30
CA LYS A 378 2.10 -6.64 24.84
C LYS A 378 2.32 -7.63 25.99
N GLU A 379 2.66 -7.12 27.17
CA GLU A 379 2.94 -7.88 28.39
C GLU A 379 1.66 -8.60 28.88
N ASP A 380 0.53 -7.88 28.95
CA ASP A 380 -0.76 -8.45 29.30
C ASP A 380 -1.24 -9.49 28.30
N THR A 381 -1.07 -9.21 27.00
CA THR A 381 -1.45 -10.14 25.92
C THR A 381 -0.63 -11.42 25.97
N LEU A 382 0.67 -11.34 26.29
CA LEU A 382 1.53 -12.53 26.42
C LEU A 382 1.00 -13.47 27.50
N ASP A 383 0.78 -12.94 28.71
CA ASP A 383 0.30 -13.71 29.85
C ASP A 383 -1.08 -14.36 29.57
N MET A 384 -2.06 -13.59 29.06
CA MET A 384 -3.38 -14.14 28.73
C MET A 384 -3.30 -15.23 27.65
N VAL A 385 -2.47 -15.07 26.62
CA VAL A 385 -2.30 -16.09 25.58
C VAL A 385 -1.56 -17.33 26.09
N LEU A 386 -0.61 -17.19 27.03
CA LEU A 386 0.01 -18.34 27.70
C LEU A 386 -1.01 -19.12 28.55
N GLN A 387 -1.97 -18.44 29.17
CA GLN A 387 -3.07 -19.09 29.89
C GLN A 387 -4.01 -19.83 28.94
N LEU A 388 -4.41 -19.23 27.80
CA LEU A 388 -5.17 -19.93 26.75
C LEU A 388 -4.44 -21.16 26.21
N VAL A 389 -3.13 -21.07 25.99
CA VAL A 389 -2.31 -22.17 25.45
C VAL A 389 -2.25 -23.39 26.38
N LYS A 390 -2.28 -23.19 27.71
CA LYS A 390 -2.37 -24.28 28.70
C LYS A 390 -3.68 -25.07 28.63
N SER A 391 -4.73 -24.46 28.07
CA SER A 391 -6.05 -25.09 27.88
C SER A 391 -6.18 -25.82 26.53
N ILE A 392 -5.15 -25.80 25.68
CA ILE A 392 -5.12 -26.59 24.43
C ILE A 392 -4.81 -28.06 24.77
N PRO A 393 -5.57 -29.04 24.26
CA PRO A 393 -5.25 -30.46 24.39
C PRO A 393 -3.85 -30.80 23.82
N GLY A 394 -3.02 -31.50 24.59
CA GLY A 394 -1.67 -31.92 24.18
C GLY A 394 -0.67 -30.77 24.00
N ASN A 395 -0.88 -29.60 24.63
CA ASN A 395 -0.02 -28.42 24.47
C ASN A 395 1.43 -28.69 24.87
N GLU A 396 1.65 -29.55 25.86
CA GLU A 396 2.95 -29.97 26.39
C GLU A 396 3.84 -30.65 25.34
N PHE A 397 3.25 -31.34 24.36
CA PHE A 397 3.97 -31.97 23.25
C PHE A 397 4.18 -31.03 22.05
N SER A 398 3.49 -29.90 22.02
CA SER A 398 3.47 -28.98 20.88
C SER A 398 4.63 -27.98 20.90
N ARG A 399 5.45 -28.00 19.83
CA ARG A 399 6.45 -26.94 19.59
C ARG A 399 5.83 -25.55 19.43
N SER A 400 4.58 -25.46 18.95
CA SER A 400 3.86 -24.20 18.78
C SER A 400 3.35 -23.60 20.10
N CYS A 401 3.10 -24.44 21.10
CA CYS A 401 2.60 -24.03 22.41
C CYS A 401 3.71 -23.67 23.42
N LYS A 402 4.98 -23.90 23.07
CA LYS A 402 6.10 -23.50 23.94
C LYS A 402 6.09 -21.99 24.18
N GLU A 403 6.30 -21.58 25.42
CA GLU A 403 6.31 -20.18 25.86
C GLU A 403 7.21 -19.28 25.00
N SER A 404 8.40 -19.76 24.62
CA SER A 404 9.34 -19.05 23.75
C SER A 404 8.81 -18.81 22.33
N GLN A 405 7.97 -19.71 21.81
CA GLN A 405 7.29 -19.56 20.52
C GLN A 405 6.11 -18.59 20.62
N VAL A 406 5.27 -18.72 21.66
CA VAL A 406 4.17 -17.78 21.96
C VAL A 406 4.72 -16.35 22.13
N THR A 407 5.78 -16.20 22.92
CA THR A 407 6.53 -14.95 23.11
C THR A 407 7.05 -14.38 21.79
N SER A 408 7.53 -15.23 20.88
CA SER A 408 7.99 -14.80 19.56
C SER A 408 6.83 -14.30 18.68
N VAL A 409 5.67 -14.96 18.72
CA VAL A 409 4.45 -14.52 18.01
C VAL A 409 3.95 -13.18 18.54
N VAL A 410 3.82 -13.03 19.86
CA VAL A 410 3.39 -11.79 20.52
C VAL A 410 4.33 -10.63 20.17
N ASN A 411 5.64 -10.82 20.34
CA ASN A 411 6.63 -9.79 19.98
C ASN A 411 6.60 -9.43 18.49
N SER A 412 6.35 -10.40 17.61
CA SER A 412 6.20 -10.16 16.16
C SER A 412 4.98 -9.27 15.89
N ILE A 413 3.80 -9.63 16.39
CA ILE A 413 2.55 -8.91 16.11
C ILE A 413 2.54 -7.51 16.75
N PHE A 414 3.07 -7.33 17.96
CA PHE A 414 3.13 -6.02 18.62
C PHE A 414 4.21 -5.08 18.06
N ARG A 415 5.22 -5.61 17.35
CA ARG A 415 6.25 -4.78 16.69
C ARG A 415 5.69 -3.92 15.55
N TYR A 416 4.63 -4.36 14.87
CA TYR A 416 3.95 -3.61 13.81
C TYR A 416 2.79 -2.82 14.42
N LYS A 417 3.06 -1.70 15.09
CA LYS A 417 2.02 -0.91 15.79
C LYS A 417 0.95 -0.37 14.84
N GLU A 418 1.34 0.48 13.89
CA GLU A 418 0.43 1.29 13.08
C GLU A 418 -0.40 0.50 12.06
N GLU A 419 0.15 -0.56 11.45
CA GLU A 419 -0.55 -1.35 10.43
C GLU A 419 -1.75 -2.17 10.95
N LEU A 420 -1.94 -2.21 12.28
CA LEU A 420 -2.92 -3.05 12.97
C LEU A 420 -3.72 -2.28 14.04
N GLU A 421 -3.60 -0.96 14.12
CA GLU A 421 -4.43 -0.11 14.99
C GLU A 421 -5.65 0.41 14.19
N GLY A 422 -6.86 0.38 14.79
CA GLY A 422 -8.06 1.00 14.21
C GLY A 422 -9.17 0.08 13.69
N ILE A 423 -9.07 -1.24 13.85
CA ILE A 423 -10.23 -2.15 13.65
C ILE A 423 -11.12 -2.08 14.92
N LYS A 424 -12.44 -2.18 14.76
CA LYS A 424 -13.44 -1.96 15.84
C LYS A 424 -13.11 -2.72 17.13
N LYS A 425 -13.45 -2.11 18.27
CA LYS A 425 -13.61 -2.77 19.57
C LYS A 425 -14.80 -3.73 19.53
N GLU A 426 -14.63 -4.87 18.88
CA GLU A 426 -15.55 -6.00 19.02
C GLU A 426 -15.28 -6.66 20.39
N PRO A 427 -16.31 -7.08 21.14
CA PRO A 427 -16.13 -7.71 22.43
C PRO A 427 -15.36 -9.04 22.26
N LEU A 428 -14.44 -9.31 23.19
CA LEU A 428 -13.76 -10.60 23.24
C LEU A 428 -14.77 -11.70 23.60
N PRO A 429 -14.66 -12.92 23.04
CA PRO A 429 -15.44 -14.08 23.50
C PRO A 429 -15.21 -14.36 24.99
N ASP A 430 -16.18 -14.97 25.66
CA ASP A 430 -16.14 -15.18 27.12
C ASP A 430 -14.86 -15.91 27.59
N PHE A 431 -14.40 -16.93 26.86
CA PHE A 431 -13.18 -17.67 27.17
C PHE A 431 -11.90 -16.79 27.14
N MET A 432 -11.90 -15.72 26.34
CA MET A 432 -10.82 -14.71 26.33
C MET A 432 -11.06 -13.59 27.34
N TYR A 433 -12.32 -13.21 27.55
CA TYR A 433 -12.72 -12.10 28.41
C TYR A 433 -12.52 -12.42 29.90
N GLN A 434 -12.79 -13.65 30.34
CA GLN A 434 -12.58 -14.10 31.72
C GLN A 434 -11.13 -13.86 32.20
N LEU A 435 -10.16 -14.04 31.31
CA LEU A 435 -8.72 -13.82 31.56
C LEU A 435 -8.31 -12.33 31.64
N THR A 436 -9.21 -11.40 31.34
CA THR A 436 -8.93 -9.94 31.40
C THR A 436 -9.14 -9.35 32.79
N SER A 437 -9.73 -10.11 33.72
CA SER A 437 -9.99 -9.74 35.10
C SER A 437 -8.74 -9.16 35.79
N GLY A 438 -8.79 -7.88 36.16
CA GLY A 438 -7.69 -7.15 36.81
C GLY A 438 -6.69 -6.45 35.88
N LYS A 439 -6.76 -6.65 34.56
CA LYS A 439 -5.83 -6.04 33.57
C LYS A 439 -6.39 -4.74 32.99
N LYS A 440 -5.56 -3.69 32.90
CA LYS A 440 -5.98 -2.37 32.41
C LYS A 440 -5.85 -2.26 30.88
N CYS A 441 -6.98 -2.36 30.17
CA CYS A 441 -7.09 -1.90 28.79
C CYS A 441 -6.68 -0.42 28.67
N ILE A 442 -5.77 -0.10 27.77
CA ILE A 442 -5.30 1.28 27.55
C ILE A 442 -6.32 2.01 26.68
N LYS A 443 -7.29 2.67 27.32
CA LYS A 443 -8.22 3.57 26.60
C LYS A 443 -7.43 4.74 26.00
N THR A 444 -7.37 4.83 24.67
CA THR A 444 -7.15 6.10 23.98
C THR A 444 -8.32 7.04 24.31
N GLY A 445 -8.01 8.23 24.84
CA GLY A 445 -8.89 8.92 25.77
C GLY A 445 -9.90 9.91 25.17
N LEU A 446 -10.99 10.10 25.90
CA LEU A 446 -11.81 11.31 25.99
C LEU A 446 -12.40 11.37 27.42
N GLU A 447 -11.86 12.29 28.24
CA GLU A 447 -12.46 12.97 29.43
C GLU A 447 -12.98 12.17 30.66
N PRO A 448 -13.24 12.82 31.83
CA PRO A 448 -12.82 14.14 32.34
C PRO A 448 -12.05 14.08 33.70
N ILE A 449 -11.85 15.26 34.32
CA ILE A 449 -11.06 15.59 35.52
C ILE A 449 -11.56 14.94 36.83
N GLY A 450 -10.65 14.53 37.73
CA GLY A 450 -10.95 14.47 39.18
C GLY A 450 -10.07 13.61 40.12
N ARG A 451 -9.32 14.30 41.01
CA ARG A 451 -8.69 13.83 42.28
C ARG A 451 -7.31 13.12 42.28
N LYS A 452 -6.41 13.70 43.10
CA LYS A 452 -5.26 13.09 43.82
C LYS A 452 -5.79 12.32 45.08
N PRO A 453 -5.02 11.48 45.81
CA PRO A 453 -3.55 11.44 45.94
C PRO A 453 -2.97 9.97 45.93
N GLU A 454 -1.76 9.60 46.37
CA GLU A 454 -0.57 10.35 46.83
C GLU A 454 0.77 9.73 46.32
N ALA A 455 1.76 9.44 47.21
CA ALA A 455 3.17 9.20 46.88
C ALA A 455 3.73 7.81 47.26
N GLY A 456 4.76 7.36 46.53
CA GLY A 456 5.59 6.18 46.80
C GLY A 456 6.90 6.23 46.02
N LEU A 457 8.03 6.31 46.73
CA LEU A 457 9.38 6.65 46.25
C LEU A 457 9.96 5.77 45.12
N GLY A 458 10.81 6.36 44.27
CA GLY A 458 11.60 5.61 43.27
C GLY A 458 12.13 6.43 42.08
N THR A 459 12.64 7.65 42.30
CA THR A 459 12.97 8.60 41.23
C THR A 459 14.46 8.83 41.05
N ASP A 460 14.97 8.56 39.84
CA ASP A 460 15.92 9.47 39.17
C ASP A 460 15.97 9.22 37.66
N PHE A 461 15.99 7.96 37.20
CA PHE A 461 16.03 7.65 35.77
C PHE A 461 14.66 7.80 35.06
N LYS A 462 13.56 7.47 35.74
CA LYS A 462 12.19 7.68 35.22
C LYS A 462 11.88 9.16 35.03
N ALA A 463 12.18 9.99 36.03
CA ALA A 463 11.91 11.44 36.00
C ALA A 463 12.55 12.15 34.80
N TYR A 464 13.75 11.73 34.36
CA TYR A 464 14.39 12.30 33.17
C TYR A 464 13.68 11.92 31.86
N ILE A 465 13.27 10.66 31.70
CA ILE A 465 12.52 10.19 30.50
C ILE A 465 11.11 10.79 30.49
N GLU A 466 10.49 10.90 31.67
CA GLU A 466 9.14 11.42 31.87
C GLU A 466 9.10 12.94 31.65
N ASN A 467 10.07 13.71 32.15
CA ASN A 467 10.20 15.14 31.82
C ASN A 467 10.48 15.39 30.33
N LYS A 468 11.29 14.55 29.68
CA LYS A 468 11.53 14.68 28.23
C LYS A 468 10.27 14.35 27.42
N ARG A 469 9.58 13.24 27.74
CA ARG A 469 8.27 12.92 27.14
C ARG A 469 7.26 14.04 27.40
N ASN A 470 7.15 14.53 28.63
CA ASN A 470 6.22 15.61 28.99
C ASN A 470 6.55 16.92 28.26
N SER A 471 7.81 17.21 27.94
CA SER A 471 8.18 18.39 27.12
C SER A 471 7.86 18.22 25.62
N GLU A 472 8.14 17.05 25.03
CA GLU A 472 7.83 16.77 23.62
C GLU A 472 6.31 16.63 23.42
N SER A 473 5.61 16.00 24.37
CA SER A 473 4.15 15.96 24.43
C SER A 473 3.54 17.33 24.72
N LYS A 474 4.08 18.15 25.64
CA LYS A 474 3.59 19.53 25.83
C LYS A 474 3.68 20.35 24.55
N ASN A 475 4.78 20.25 23.80
CA ASN A 475 4.93 21.01 22.57
C ASN A 475 3.94 20.57 21.48
N VAL A 476 3.65 19.26 21.37
CA VAL A 476 2.64 18.75 20.43
C VAL A 476 1.22 19.10 20.88
N ILE A 477 0.95 19.04 22.19
CA ILE A 477 -0.33 19.45 22.78
C ILE A 477 -0.56 20.95 22.58
N ASP A 478 0.40 21.82 22.94
CA ASP A 478 0.35 23.28 22.73
C ASP A 478 0.18 23.63 21.25
N LEU A 479 0.86 22.94 20.33
CA LEU A 479 0.60 23.11 18.88
C LEU A 479 -0.82 22.70 18.50
N SER A 480 -1.34 21.57 18.98
CA SER A 480 -2.70 21.12 18.67
C SER A 480 -3.79 22.00 19.31
N GLU A 481 -3.50 22.55 20.48
CA GLU A 481 -4.40 23.41 21.26
C GLU A 481 -4.41 24.83 20.68
N ARG A 482 -3.25 25.37 20.27
CA ARG A 482 -3.17 26.59 19.46
C ARG A 482 -3.90 26.46 18.13
N VAL A 483 -3.76 25.32 17.45
CA VAL A 483 -4.47 25.01 16.20
C VAL A 483 -5.99 25.02 16.43
N LYS A 484 -6.48 24.31 17.45
CA LYS A 484 -7.91 24.31 17.83
C LYS A 484 -8.41 25.68 18.28
N ASN A 485 -7.63 26.44 19.03
CA ASN A 485 -8.01 27.79 19.47
C ASN A 485 -8.11 28.76 18.28
N VAL A 486 -7.27 28.58 17.26
CA VAL A 486 -7.38 29.30 15.98
C VAL A 486 -8.61 28.85 15.19
N GLU A 487 -8.89 27.54 15.07
CA GLU A 487 -10.11 27.02 14.44
C GLU A 487 -11.38 27.56 15.10
N ASN A 488 -11.45 27.45 16.42
CA ASN A 488 -12.57 27.95 17.23
C ASN A 488 -12.72 29.46 17.09
N GLY A 489 -11.62 30.24 17.10
CA GLY A 489 -11.68 31.69 16.88
C GLY A 489 -12.27 32.07 15.51
N ILE A 490 -11.88 31.37 14.44
CA ILE A 490 -12.46 31.60 13.10
C ILE A 490 -13.93 31.24 13.06
N LEU A 491 -14.30 30.08 13.62
CA LEU A 491 -15.69 29.63 13.63
C LEU A 491 -16.58 30.53 14.49
N THR A 492 -16.06 31.07 15.60
CA THR A 492 -16.76 32.09 16.41
C THR A 492 -16.97 33.37 15.60
N ASN A 493 -15.92 33.92 14.99
CA ASN A 493 -16.05 35.12 14.14
C ASN A 493 -17.04 34.90 12.98
N PHE A 494 -16.97 33.75 12.30
CA PHE A 494 -17.93 33.38 11.24
C PHE A 494 -19.36 33.30 11.78
N CYS A 495 -19.56 32.71 12.97
CA CYS A 495 -20.87 32.67 13.61
C CYS A 495 -21.38 34.07 13.99
N GLU A 496 -20.53 34.95 14.48
CA GLU A 496 -20.89 36.34 14.79
C GLU A 496 -21.26 37.14 13.52
N GLU A 497 -20.42 37.07 12.48
CA GLU A 497 -20.67 37.72 11.17
C GLU A 497 -21.98 37.26 10.54
N GLN A 498 -22.24 35.94 10.54
CA GLN A 498 -23.44 35.35 9.94
C GLN A 498 -24.65 35.29 10.89
N ARG A 499 -24.52 35.77 12.14
CA ARG A 499 -25.53 35.68 13.21
C ARG A 499 -26.01 34.24 13.50
N LEU A 500 -25.11 33.28 13.37
CA LEU A 500 -25.33 31.85 13.62
C LEU A 500 -24.89 31.45 15.03
N LYS A 501 -25.34 30.27 15.47
CA LYS A 501 -24.75 29.57 16.62
C LYS A 501 -23.74 28.54 16.13
N LEU A 502 -22.63 28.42 16.83
CA LEU A 502 -21.62 27.38 16.58
C LEU A 502 -22.27 25.99 16.61
N ASN A 503 -21.92 25.15 15.62
CA ASN A 503 -22.55 23.86 15.38
C ASN A 503 -21.50 22.82 14.96
N ASP A 504 -21.54 21.63 15.56
CA ASP A 504 -20.63 20.51 15.30
C ASP A 504 -20.52 20.08 13.82
N LYS A 505 -21.47 20.50 12.97
CA LYS A 505 -21.44 20.28 11.52
C LYS A 505 -20.52 21.23 10.75
N MET A 506 -20.17 22.40 11.32
CA MET A 506 -19.24 23.35 10.71
C MET A 506 -17.82 22.77 10.69
N LYS A 507 -17.11 22.92 9.57
CA LYS A 507 -15.72 22.46 9.45
C LYS A 507 -14.81 23.58 8.97
N CYS A 508 -13.80 23.91 9.76
CA CYS A 508 -12.71 24.78 9.35
C CYS A 508 -11.55 23.92 8.81
N GLU A 509 -11.10 24.16 7.58
CA GLU A 509 -9.85 23.63 7.03
C GLU A 509 -8.82 24.77 6.97
N ILE A 510 -7.71 24.64 7.71
CA ILE A 510 -6.83 25.78 8.03
C ILE A 510 -5.96 26.25 6.85
N LEU A 511 -5.64 25.41 5.86
CA LEU A 511 -4.60 25.73 4.86
C LEU A 511 -4.99 25.38 3.42
N CYS A 512 -5.45 26.38 2.69
CA CYS A 512 -5.66 26.32 1.25
C CYS A 512 -4.51 26.99 0.50
N HIS A 513 -3.74 26.22 -0.28
CA HIS A 513 -2.74 26.79 -1.19
C HIS A 513 -3.42 27.43 -2.41
N ILE A 514 -3.29 28.75 -2.54
CA ILE A 514 -3.80 29.49 -3.71
C ILE A 514 -2.81 29.37 -4.86
N ARG A 515 -3.32 28.93 -6.02
CA ARG A 515 -2.60 28.85 -7.29
C ARG A 515 -2.29 30.25 -7.85
N LYS A 516 -1.36 30.34 -8.80
CA LYS A 516 -0.95 31.60 -9.46
C LYS A 516 -2.06 32.33 -10.23
N ASP A 517 -3.14 31.62 -10.57
CA ASP A 517 -4.35 32.13 -11.20
C ASP A 517 -5.45 32.51 -10.19
N GLY A 518 -5.16 32.51 -8.88
CA GLY A 518 -6.11 32.94 -7.84
C GLY A 518 -7.11 31.86 -7.41
N PHE A 519 -6.83 30.58 -7.67
CA PHE A 519 -7.74 29.48 -7.33
C PHE A 519 -7.25 28.60 -6.17
N VAL A 520 -8.17 28.23 -5.29
CA VAL A 520 -8.02 27.19 -4.26
C VAL A 520 -8.63 25.87 -4.74
N TYR A 521 -8.08 24.74 -4.29
CA TYR A 521 -8.62 23.40 -4.56
C TYR A 521 -9.22 22.78 -3.30
N HIS A 522 -10.47 22.32 -3.36
CA HIS A 522 -11.14 21.59 -2.29
C HIS A 522 -12.10 20.52 -2.87
N GLN A 523 -12.10 19.31 -2.29
CA GLN A 523 -12.96 18.17 -2.66
C GLN A 523 -13.07 17.88 -4.18
N GLY A 524 -11.97 18.00 -4.93
CA GLY A 524 -11.97 17.74 -6.38
C GLY A 524 -12.42 18.90 -7.26
N LYS A 525 -12.65 20.08 -6.68
CA LYS A 525 -13.15 21.29 -7.33
C LYS A 525 -12.23 22.48 -7.09
N TYR A 526 -12.30 23.50 -7.94
CA TYR A 526 -11.57 24.76 -7.78
C TYR A 526 -12.51 25.93 -7.46
N TYR A 527 -12.07 26.86 -6.62
CA TYR A 527 -12.83 28.04 -6.19
C TYR A 527 -11.95 29.28 -6.31
N SER A 528 -12.46 30.36 -6.90
CA SER A 528 -11.71 31.61 -7.10
C SER A 528 -11.65 32.43 -5.83
N VAL A 529 -10.46 32.86 -5.41
CA VAL A 529 -10.27 33.67 -4.19
C VAL A 529 -9.38 34.90 -4.44
N GLY A 530 -9.26 35.30 -5.71
CA GLY A 530 -8.48 36.46 -6.14
C GLY A 530 -6.97 36.24 -6.18
N ARG A 531 -6.30 36.95 -7.09
CA ARG A 531 -4.84 36.89 -7.25
C ARG A 531 -4.12 37.72 -6.19
N ASP A 532 -4.77 38.73 -5.62
CA ASP A 532 -4.21 39.56 -4.54
C ASP A 532 -4.06 38.81 -3.21
N ASN A 533 -4.61 37.60 -3.12
CA ASN A 533 -4.47 36.70 -1.98
C ASN A 533 -3.35 35.66 -2.17
N ILE A 534 -2.68 35.62 -3.33
CA ILE A 534 -1.52 34.73 -3.56
C ILE A 534 -0.45 35.00 -2.48
N ASN A 535 0.15 33.92 -1.96
CA ASN A 535 1.06 33.90 -0.81
C ASN A 535 0.45 34.26 0.56
N LYS A 536 -0.82 34.67 0.65
CA LYS A 536 -1.51 34.78 1.96
C LYS A 536 -1.93 33.39 2.45
N THR A 537 -2.08 33.27 3.77
CA THR A 537 -2.69 32.09 4.39
C THR A 537 -4.20 32.20 4.27
N VAL A 538 -4.80 31.39 3.41
CA VAL A 538 -6.26 31.28 3.27
C VAL A 538 -6.78 30.06 4.00
N ARG A 539 -7.82 30.28 4.81
CA ARG A 539 -8.57 29.28 5.55
C ARG A 539 -9.96 29.14 4.93
N MET A 540 -10.61 28.00 5.12
CA MET A 540 -11.93 27.74 4.54
C MET A 540 -12.89 27.19 5.60
N VAL A 541 -14.10 27.72 5.66
CA VAL A 541 -15.22 27.17 6.43
C VAL A 541 -16.20 26.50 5.47
N ASP A 542 -16.48 25.21 5.68
CA ASP A 542 -17.49 24.42 4.97
C ASP A 542 -18.76 24.36 5.84
N TYR A 543 -19.85 24.99 5.38
CA TYR A 543 -21.12 25.08 6.10
C TYR A 543 -22.31 25.16 5.15
N ASP A 544 -23.35 24.37 5.43
CA ASP A 544 -24.66 24.34 4.74
C ASP A 544 -24.64 24.37 3.20
N GLY A 545 -23.64 23.71 2.60
CA GLY A 545 -23.47 23.67 1.14
C GLY A 545 -22.76 24.89 0.55
N TYR A 546 -22.25 25.79 1.38
CA TYR A 546 -21.38 26.92 1.03
C TYR A 546 -19.95 26.69 1.55
N LEU A 547 -18.99 27.36 0.89
CA LEU A 547 -17.59 27.44 1.28
C LEU A 547 -17.22 28.92 1.45
N TYR A 548 -16.76 29.29 2.62
CA TYR A 548 -16.35 30.66 2.96
C TYR A 548 -14.84 30.72 3.12
N PHE A 549 -14.18 31.60 2.37
CA PHE A 549 -12.73 31.72 2.34
C PHE A 549 -12.28 32.96 3.10
N TYR A 550 -11.33 32.78 4.02
CA TYR A 550 -10.83 33.83 4.92
C TYR A 550 -9.32 34.03 4.74
N ALA A 551 -8.87 35.27 4.60
CA ALA A 551 -7.46 35.65 4.70
C ALA A 551 -7.27 36.59 5.90
N ASN A 552 -6.31 36.30 6.78
CA ASN A 552 -6.05 37.11 7.99
C ASN A 552 -7.32 37.37 8.85
N ASN A 553 -8.20 36.38 8.98
CA ASN A 553 -9.50 36.45 9.65
C ASN A 553 -10.55 37.38 9.00
N ILE A 554 -10.31 37.88 7.77
CA ILE A 554 -11.29 38.65 6.99
C ILE A 554 -11.86 37.74 5.90
N LEU A 555 -13.20 37.73 5.75
CA LEU A 555 -13.87 37.03 4.64
C LEU A 555 -13.43 37.66 3.31
N ILE A 556 -12.84 36.86 2.42
CA ILE A 556 -12.39 37.31 1.10
C ILE A 556 -13.30 36.85 -0.03
N GLU A 557 -13.98 35.70 0.10
CA GLU A 557 -14.92 35.20 -0.89
C GLU A 557 -15.82 34.10 -0.32
N GLU A 558 -17.01 33.94 -0.90
CA GLU A 558 -17.98 32.88 -0.57
C GLU A 558 -18.45 32.13 -1.83
N HIS A 559 -18.65 30.82 -1.74
CA HIS A 559 -19.03 30.00 -2.89
C HIS A 559 -20.06 28.94 -2.54
N VAL A 560 -21.09 28.79 -3.38
CA VAL A 560 -21.92 27.57 -3.39
C VAL A 560 -21.06 26.38 -3.79
N LYS A 561 -21.07 25.32 -2.99
CA LYS A 561 -20.29 24.10 -3.22
C LYS A 561 -20.67 23.44 -4.55
N VAL A 562 -19.68 23.11 -5.37
CA VAL A 562 -19.91 22.54 -6.70
C VAL A 562 -20.22 21.04 -6.62
N LEU A 563 -21.48 20.70 -6.37
CA LEU A 563 -21.95 19.31 -6.29
C LEU A 563 -22.01 18.59 -7.65
N LYS A 564 -22.22 19.31 -8.76
CA LYS A 564 -22.33 18.71 -10.11
C LYS A 564 -21.01 18.02 -10.48
N ARG A 565 -21.06 16.71 -10.79
CA ARG A 565 -19.88 15.87 -11.12
C ARG A 565 -18.99 16.51 -12.20
N PHE A 566 -19.58 17.09 -13.23
CA PHE A 566 -18.88 17.61 -14.42
C PHE A 566 -18.40 19.06 -14.31
N LYS A 567 -19.02 19.92 -13.47
CA LYS A 567 -18.53 21.30 -13.26
C LYS A 567 -17.27 21.23 -12.40
N LYS A 568 -16.12 21.70 -12.91
CA LYS A 568 -14.81 21.57 -12.23
C LYS A 568 -14.50 22.70 -11.26
N TYR A 569 -15.04 23.89 -11.51
CA TYR A 569 -14.72 25.10 -10.75
C TYR A 569 -15.97 25.94 -10.46
N SER A 570 -15.85 26.86 -9.51
CA SER A 570 -16.70 28.04 -9.40
C SER A 570 -15.81 29.27 -9.48
N ILE A 571 -16.16 30.20 -10.35
CA ILE A 571 -15.50 31.50 -10.48
C ILE A 571 -16.51 32.62 -10.18
N LYS A 572 -16.05 33.73 -9.61
CA LYS A 572 -16.83 34.96 -9.41
C LYS A 572 -16.46 35.98 -10.47
N GLU A 573 -17.39 36.85 -10.83
CA GLU A 573 -17.27 37.73 -12.00
C GLU A 573 -16.02 38.61 -11.95
N HIS A 574 -15.76 39.25 -10.79
CA HIS A 574 -14.60 40.09 -10.54
C HIS A 574 -13.27 39.30 -10.39
N HIS A 575 -13.34 37.96 -10.38
CA HIS A 575 -12.17 37.06 -10.40
C HIS A 575 -11.90 36.45 -11.78
N LYS A 576 -12.72 36.75 -12.80
CA LYS A 576 -12.47 36.31 -14.18
C LYS A 576 -11.24 37.00 -14.75
N LEU A 577 -10.26 36.19 -15.15
CA LEU A 577 -9.10 36.65 -15.90
C LEU A 577 -9.48 36.90 -17.35
N ASN A 578 -8.96 37.99 -17.93
CA ASN A 578 -9.14 38.24 -19.36
C ASN A 578 -8.26 37.29 -20.20
N TRP A 579 -8.49 37.25 -21.51
CA TRP A 579 -7.78 36.33 -22.41
C TRP A 579 -6.25 36.51 -22.37
N ASP A 580 -5.75 37.75 -22.36
CA ASP A 580 -4.31 38.01 -22.36
C ASP A 580 -3.65 37.56 -21.05
N GLU A 581 -4.35 37.68 -19.92
CA GLU A 581 -3.89 37.14 -18.63
C GLU A 581 -3.84 35.61 -18.61
N ILE A 582 -4.88 34.94 -19.11
CA ILE A 582 -4.92 33.47 -19.23
C ILE A 582 -3.78 33.01 -20.15
N LYS A 583 -3.62 33.66 -21.30
CA LYS A 583 -2.56 33.37 -22.29
C LYS A 583 -1.17 33.57 -21.69
N LYS A 584 -0.95 34.65 -20.94
CA LYS A 584 0.31 34.93 -20.24
C LYS A 584 0.62 33.88 -19.17
N LEU A 585 -0.36 33.50 -18.36
CA LEU A 585 -0.23 32.45 -17.33
C LEU A 585 0.06 31.07 -17.94
N ASN A 586 -0.48 30.78 -19.13
CA ASN A 586 -0.32 29.50 -19.83
C ASN A 586 0.76 29.50 -20.92
N SER A 587 1.51 30.60 -21.09
CA SER A 587 2.54 30.77 -22.14
C SER A 587 3.50 29.58 -22.27
N ALA A 588 4.02 29.06 -21.16
CA ALA A 588 4.91 27.90 -21.14
C ALA A 588 4.23 26.56 -21.52
N PHE A 589 2.90 26.46 -21.42
CA PHE A 589 2.14 25.31 -21.91
C PHE A 589 1.72 25.48 -23.37
N LEU A 590 1.36 26.69 -23.80
CA LEU A 590 1.05 27.01 -25.19
C LEU A 590 2.28 26.79 -26.08
N TYR A 591 3.47 27.22 -25.64
CA TYR A 591 4.73 26.92 -26.30
C TYR A 591 4.94 25.41 -26.51
N LYS A 592 4.71 24.60 -25.48
CA LYS A 592 4.81 23.12 -25.55
C LYS A 592 3.71 22.47 -26.37
N ALA A 593 2.55 23.12 -26.52
CA ALA A 593 1.51 22.69 -27.43
C ALA A 593 1.94 22.94 -28.88
N ASN A 594 2.57 24.08 -29.16
CA ASN A 594 3.14 24.38 -30.48
C ASN A 594 4.30 23.45 -30.87
N GLU A 595 5.12 22.99 -29.90
CA GLU A 595 6.13 21.93 -30.13
C GLU A 595 5.51 20.59 -30.58
N ILE A 596 4.22 20.35 -30.31
CA ILE A 596 3.45 19.21 -30.85
C ILE A 596 2.89 19.59 -32.23
N GLY A 597 2.34 20.79 -32.35
CA GLY A 597 1.95 21.42 -33.61
C GLY A 597 0.93 22.55 -33.41
N PRO A 598 0.64 23.33 -34.48
CA PRO A 598 -0.19 24.52 -34.39
C PRO A 598 -1.63 24.22 -33.97
N ASP A 599 -2.22 23.12 -34.44
CA ASP A 599 -3.59 22.73 -34.07
C ASP A 599 -3.70 22.30 -32.60
N CYS A 600 -2.61 21.77 -32.03
CA CYS A 600 -2.54 21.50 -30.60
C CYS A 600 -2.51 22.80 -29.77
N GLU A 601 -1.79 23.84 -30.22
CA GLU A 601 -1.83 25.17 -29.59
C GLU A 601 -3.23 25.81 -29.75
N HIS A 602 -3.78 25.80 -30.95
CA HIS A 602 -5.12 26.34 -31.24
C HIS A 602 -6.20 25.66 -30.41
N LEU A 603 -6.17 24.33 -30.27
CA LEU A 603 -7.14 23.58 -29.46
C LEU A 603 -7.05 23.94 -27.96
N ILE A 604 -5.84 24.06 -27.41
CA ILE A 604 -5.66 24.46 -26.01
C ILE A 604 -6.08 25.93 -25.82
N SER A 605 -5.79 26.79 -26.79
CA SER A 605 -6.19 28.20 -26.77
C SER A 605 -7.71 28.35 -26.79
N ALA A 606 -8.40 27.71 -27.74
CA ALA A 606 -9.85 27.72 -27.84
C ALA A 606 -10.53 27.13 -26.59
N TYR A 607 -9.97 26.06 -26.00
CA TYR A 607 -10.45 25.53 -24.72
C TYR A 607 -10.31 26.54 -23.57
N LEU A 608 -9.18 27.24 -23.50
CA LEU A 608 -8.93 28.25 -22.45
C LEU A 608 -9.82 29.48 -22.61
N SER A 609 -10.06 29.97 -23.84
CA SER A 609 -11.03 31.05 -24.11
C SER A 609 -12.44 30.68 -23.64
N ASN A 610 -12.82 29.42 -23.80
CA ASN A 610 -14.12 28.88 -23.36
C ASN A 610 -14.17 28.50 -21.86
N SER A 611 -13.10 28.75 -21.08
CA SER A 611 -13.00 28.33 -19.67
C SER A 611 -13.33 29.44 -18.65
N GLU A 612 -14.07 30.48 -19.04
CA GLU A 612 -14.57 31.54 -18.13
C GLU A 612 -13.49 32.20 -17.24
N GLY A 613 -12.23 32.30 -17.67
CA GLY A 613 -11.13 32.82 -16.83
C GLY A 613 -10.33 31.76 -16.06
N PHE A 614 -10.75 30.49 -16.07
CA PHE A 614 -10.08 29.39 -15.36
C PHE A 614 -8.98 28.71 -16.17
N SER A 615 -7.81 28.54 -15.55
CA SER A 615 -6.67 27.82 -16.14
C SER A 615 -6.73 26.32 -15.82
N ASP A 616 -7.27 25.49 -16.71
CA ASP A 616 -7.30 24.03 -16.48
C ASP A 616 -5.97 23.35 -16.82
N ASN A 617 -4.96 23.59 -15.98
CA ASN A 617 -3.63 23.00 -16.13
C ASN A 617 -3.68 21.45 -16.17
N GLN A 618 -4.69 20.81 -15.54
CA GLN A 618 -4.85 19.36 -15.55
C GLN A 618 -5.31 18.85 -16.92
N TYR A 619 -6.26 19.54 -17.57
CA TYR A 619 -6.64 19.27 -18.96
C TYR A 619 -5.45 19.47 -19.90
N ILE A 620 -4.78 20.62 -19.81
CA ILE A 620 -3.67 21.01 -20.69
C ILE A 620 -2.51 20.01 -20.62
N CYS A 621 -2.04 19.68 -19.41
CA CYS A 621 -1.01 18.66 -19.23
C CYS A 621 -1.49 17.27 -19.67
N GLY A 622 -2.79 17.00 -19.54
CA GLY A 622 -3.44 15.78 -20.04
C GLY A 622 -3.30 15.61 -21.56
N ILE A 623 -3.47 16.68 -22.33
CA ILE A 623 -3.26 16.66 -23.80
C ILE A 623 -1.77 16.54 -24.13
N ILE A 624 -0.93 17.43 -23.59
CA ILE A 624 0.51 17.50 -23.91
C ILE A 624 1.22 16.16 -23.58
N SER A 625 0.85 15.50 -22.48
CA SER A 625 1.43 14.19 -22.08
C SER A 625 1.06 13.01 -22.99
N LEU A 626 0.15 13.18 -23.95
CA LEU A 626 -0.09 12.16 -24.99
C LEU A 626 1.11 12.03 -25.93
N ASN A 627 1.91 13.09 -26.11
CA ASN A 627 3.11 13.08 -26.95
C ASN A 627 4.23 12.13 -26.43
N GLU A 628 4.15 11.68 -25.17
CA GLU A 628 5.03 10.63 -24.65
C GLU A 628 4.77 9.24 -25.27
N LYS A 629 3.65 9.06 -25.98
CA LYS A 629 3.10 7.75 -26.39
C LYS A 629 2.59 7.71 -27.83
N ILE A 630 2.33 8.88 -28.41
CA ILE A 630 1.78 9.11 -29.75
C ILE A 630 2.69 10.17 -30.37
N SER A 631 3.02 10.08 -31.67
CA SER A 631 3.89 11.08 -32.30
C SER A 631 3.23 12.46 -32.38
N SER A 632 4.05 13.52 -32.38
CA SER A 632 3.58 14.91 -32.49
C SER A 632 2.62 15.11 -33.67
N ILE A 633 2.94 14.54 -34.83
CA ILE A 633 2.14 14.61 -36.06
C ILE A 633 0.72 14.05 -35.83
N ILE A 634 0.61 12.84 -35.29
CA ILE A 634 -0.69 12.17 -35.05
C ILE A 634 -1.49 12.90 -33.97
N LEU A 635 -0.82 13.42 -32.94
CA LEU A 635 -1.47 14.18 -31.87
C LEU A 635 -1.97 15.54 -32.35
N ASN A 636 -1.21 16.24 -33.19
CA ASN A 636 -1.63 17.49 -33.82
C ASN A 636 -2.85 17.27 -34.73
N GLU A 637 -2.83 16.23 -35.57
CA GLU A 637 -3.96 15.87 -36.43
C GLU A 637 -5.22 15.50 -35.63
N ALA A 638 -5.06 14.80 -34.51
CA ALA A 638 -6.17 14.54 -33.59
C ALA A 638 -6.72 15.82 -32.92
N CYS A 639 -5.87 16.83 -32.72
CA CYS A 639 -6.30 18.15 -32.24
C CYS A 639 -7.03 18.94 -33.34
N ARG A 640 -6.58 18.88 -34.60
CA ARG A 640 -7.28 19.47 -35.76
C ARG A 640 -8.70 18.93 -35.90
N ILE A 641 -8.86 17.60 -35.89
CA ILE A 641 -10.17 16.94 -35.95
C ILE A 641 -11.05 17.33 -34.74
N ALA A 642 -10.47 17.49 -33.55
CA ALA A 642 -11.21 17.90 -32.36
C ALA A 642 -11.62 19.39 -32.36
N LEU A 643 -10.85 20.27 -33.02
CA LEU A 643 -11.25 21.65 -33.32
C LEU A 643 -12.43 21.67 -34.30
N GLU A 644 -12.30 20.99 -35.44
CA GLU A 644 -13.32 20.94 -36.51
C GLU A 644 -14.66 20.35 -36.03
N SER A 645 -14.63 19.39 -35.11
CA SER A 645 -15.82 18.80 -34.50
C SER A 645 -16.30 19.48 -33.21
N GLY A 646 -15.64 20.56 -32.76
CA GLY A 646 -15.98 21.26 -31.51
C GLY A 646 -15.87 20.39 -30.24
N HIS A 647 -15.05 19.33 -30.26
CA HIS A 647 -14.99 18.29 -29.23
C HIS A 647 -13.73 18.37 -28.36
N PHE A 648 -13.67 19.41 -27.52
CA PHE A 648 -12.58 19.72 -26.60
C PHE A 648 -12.45 18.78 -25.37
N SER A 649 -12.73 17.49 -25.50
CA SER A 649 -12.55 16.53 -24.40
C SER A 649 -11.27 15.72 -24.57
N ALA A 650 -10.45 15.64 -23.52
CA ALA A 650 -9.19 14.88 -23.55
C ALA A 650 -9.40 13.38 -23.82
N ARG A 651 -10.60 12.84 -23.55
CA ARG A 651 -10.99 11.47 -23.92
C ARG A 651 -11.21 11.33 -25.42
N PHE A 652 -11.86 12.30 -26.05
CA PHE A 652 -12.10 12.32 -27.50
C PHE A 652 -10.79 12.43 -28.26
N ILE A 653 -9.97 13.45 -27.96
CA ILE A 653 -8.66 13.68 -28.60
C ILE A 653 -7.79 12.42 -28.51
N LYS A 654 -7.69 11.81 -27.32
CA LYS A 654 -6.98 10.54 -27.14
C LYS A 654 -7.56 9.38 -27.97
N SER A 655 -8.88 9.30 -28.13
CA SER A 655 -9.54 8.25 -28.93
C SER A 655 -9.35 8.44 -30.43
N VAL A 656 -9.27 9.69 -30.91
CA VAL A 656 -8.92 10.00 -32.31
C VAL A 656 -7.45 9.69 -32.55
N ALA A 657 -6.55 10.20 -31.70
CA ALA A 657 -5.11 9.99 -31.82
C ALA A 657 -4.70 8.50 -31.80
N LEU A 658 -5.35 7.67 -30.99
CA LEU A 658 -5.11 6.22 -30.99
C LEU A 658 -5.56 5.55 -32.30
N ARG A 659 -6.74 5.90 -32.83
CA ARG A 659 -7.24 5.34 -34.10
C ARG A 659 -6.38 5.75 -35.30
N LEU A 660 -5.96 7.01 -35.35
CA LEU A 660 -4.99 7.48 -36.36
C LEU A 660 -3.66 6.72 -36.27
N SER A 661 -3.18 6.42 -35.05
CA SER A 661 -1.97 5.64 -34.84
C SER A 661 -2.10 4.15 -35.16
N GLU A 662 -3.31 3.59 -35.15
CA GLU A 662 -3.58 2.22 -35.58
C GLU A 662 -3.61 2.13 -37.11
N ASN A 663 -4.22 3.11 -37.78
CA ASN A 663 -4.29 3.17 -39.25
C ASN A 663 -2.94 3.41 -39.95
N LEU A 664 -1.95 3.97 -39.26
CA LEU A 664 -0.59 4.21 -39.77
C LEU A 664 0.39 3.06 -39.48
N GLN A 665 -0.09 1.93 -38.94
CA GLN A 665 0.68 0.70 -38.73
C GLN A 665 0.26 -0.44 -39.68
N LEU A 666 -0.60 -0.11 -40.66
CA LEU A 666 -0.95 -0.90 -41.83
C LEU A 666 -0.27 -0.28 -43.07
#